data_AF-A0A939UJJ4-F1
#
_entry.id   AF-A0A939UJJ4-F1
#
_cell.length_a   1.000
_cell.length_b   1.000
_cell.length_c   1.000
_cell.angle_alpha   90.00
_cell.angle_beta   90.00
_cell.angle_gamma   90.00
#
_symmetry.space_group_name_H-M   'P 1'
#
loop_
_entity.id
_entity.type
_entity.pdbx_description
1 polymer ?
#
loop_
_entity_poly.entity_id
_entity_poly.type
_entity_poly.pdbx_seq_one_letter_code
_entity_poly.pdbx_strand_id
1 'polypeptide(L)'
;MGKNNIYKLFFLVFAVMVLAGMLVACQIKTELQDEDYVEVTALRTDEASIYMSPLGDASTYQVNVEILPANATNRKLNYHIPSEYLGYVSVNSTGLLTARANTTGFVVPLTVTSTTNEKAFLTINIVVEEVAVKSIKFHQEKVDLLFEGDSAEAWVDYYPSHASDGRTVNYEIVKKEVDEEQNKKIVSIETMENGHVLITPVSVGHVHIKASAVTTDQEKSEAFLAVTVSYLQGQYQLTVSGTPQWTQTIGDFSAINFTLRVLGDHIDRNPAIKWWKGPYGAGDKGKHINGQDDEMQYTYVPDDTTPIAYCIYASITSYGRENDPVWLYSDEITVYEAFVGFKLNYQNLSSVYTPYQYGDEAAFRLLESSSANTASYDWYLQKMNGDGNEFFIASTPVSDRDLVRRMNVVGDYQMIVRSKSSDGTYLKQDLFTFSSERLVVGDTLSVIPDVIGSGLPPDSYHWYYLPCNANGDYDLSQKREIKSTAKGEMFYYPLLTAGYFRLLVTSTTNGVLSTVTQNGEKTAYNHVGELIRVYAPEELLSAESNDLVDFSVLGSHEFAASINSRVEGVVIEGSQYMGENLLYVHWSPCAGVNRYEVEMIFEDKSMVILDSAENVAVFGDNYFYIPSSVAGFDDKFSLRIKQKDGLYSEYYYYGIANSQGAGDANHILKIDDDKTPYFANVANNINGYVTTLDELYDLVEYVLLYKPSTNSLIRKGSDTIDGVFYDTFTITFFTTLTYTTEMMNVFDVIPPDDITSDIYDVYHLVCGVQQQGPYLSDFLIKEIFAKEDGGYAVTFATPNKGNTQVRYETPASVTKNAEVSSAFYSVDPYKMIDITYPIDNATGIAVYTSDELCYVMERGYRPVPTGSDDLAELYKQVKTIYSSLIDETMSDLEKLLAFYDWLCYSVAYDDSTEALSATKTRLEIDNFDSCHLEGVFALKNVNSRHALPQGYAKAFSALCGLAGIPCRSYTAKTNSYRVYNKVYVMDAWYTVDVGYGVTKTANGGRPDHTCFLMTDNEYSLYCKQRDGISPDMYGIFPISEKSFDLYTDCTVRGYSLYVNTLQKLEELLNAATGTGVVALEFECSSDVAVSIADLRSKCNRIILSTGKIAGEFIDVSGEGTNLRAIVYLYDPQ
;
A
#
# COMPACT_ATOMS: atom_id res chain seq x y z
N MET A 1 -7.79 53.62 -30.43
CA MET A 1 -9.06 54.32 -30.16
C MET A 1 -10.04 53.31 -29.61
N GLY A 2 -10.68 53.41 -28.45
CA GLY A 2 -10.71 54.41 -27.39
C GLY A 2 -11.83 53.92 -26.46
N LYS A 3 -11.44 53.53 -25.22
CA LYS A 3 -12.31 53.18 -24.10
C LYS A 3 -13.41 54.26 -23.95
N ASN A 4 -14.60 54.08 -24.53
CA ASN A 4 -15.83 54.78 -24.09
C ASN A 4 -17.14 54.40 -24.82
N ASN A 5 -17.11 53.69 -25.95
CA ASN A 5 -18.36 53.14 -26.52
C ASN A 5 -18.69 51.72 -26.03
N ILE A 6 -17.71 51.04 -25.42
CA ILE A 6 -17.90 49.71 -24.82
C ILE A 6 -18.91 49.75 -23.68
N TYR A 7 -18.96 50.82 -22.86
CA TYR A 7 -19.96 50.94 -21.80
C TYR A 7 -21.39 51.20 -22.33
N LYS A 8 -21.54 51.82 -23.51
CA LYS A 8 -22.84 51.99 -24.16
C LYS A 8 -23.33 50.72 -24.84
N LEU A 9 -22.42 49.87 -25.32
CA LEU A 9 -22.77 48.55 -25.86
C LEU A 9 -23.09 47.56 -24.72
N PHE A 10 -22.39 47.66 -23.59
CA PHE A 10 -22.67 46.84 -22.40
C PHE A 10 -24.05 47.16 -21.80
N PHE A 11 -24.45 48.43 -21.76
CA PHE A 11 -25.79 48.81 -21.30
C PHE A 11 -26.91 48.40 -22.28
N LEU A 12 -26.62 48.39 -23.59
CA LEU A 12 -27.57 47.97 -24.62
C LEU A 12 -27.79 46.45 -24.61
N VAL A 13 -26.73 45.64 -24.43
CA VAL A 13 -26.86 44.18 -24.42
C VAL A 13 -27.46 43.68 -23.10
N PHE A 14 -27.16 44.31 -21.96
CA PHE A 14 -27.83 44.00 -20.69
C PHE A 14 -29.33 44.36 -20.74
N ALA A 15 -29.69 45.48 -21.39
CA ALA A 15 -31.09 45.83 -21.63
C ALA A 15 -31.80 44.85 -22.58
N VAL A 16 -31.11 44.30 -23.60
CA VAL A 16 -31.70 43.31 -24.53
C VAL A 16 -31.90 41.95 -23.86
N MET A 17 -31.03 41.53 -22.93
CA MET A 17 -31.23 40.28 -22.17
C MET A 17 -32.37 40.39 -21.15
N VAL A 18 -32.56 41.56 -20.52
CA VAL A 18 -33.73 41.80 -19.63
C VAL A 18 -35.03 41.94 -20.45
N LEU A 19 -34.98 42.49 -21.67
CA LEU A 19 -36.14 42.58 -22.57
C LEU A 19 -36.53 41.23 -23.18
N ALA A 20 -35.57 40.32 -23.42
CA ALA A 20 -35.83 38.97 -23.91
C ALA A 20 -36.39 38.02 -22.83
N GLY A 21 -36.01 38.23 -21.55
CA GLY A 21 -36.58 37.49 -20.41
C GLY A 21 -38.01 37.90 -20.04
N MET A 22 -38.49 39.07 -20.47
CA MET A 22 -39.87 39.55 -20.19
C MET A 22 -40.86 39.34 -21.36
N LEU A 23 -40.39 38.95 -22.56
CA LEU A 23 -41.23 38.80 -23.77
C LEU A 23 -41.49 37.36 -24.22
N VAL A 24 -41.07 36.38 -23.42
CA VAL A 24 -41.54 34.98 -23.43
C VAL A 24 -41.96 34.70 -21.98
N ALA A 25 -43.18 34.92 -21.50
CA ALA A 25 -44.47 34.50 -22.03
C ALA A 25 -45.62 35.18 -21.25
N CYS A 26 -45.89 36.47 -21.49
CA CYS A 26 -47.06 37.13 -20.91
C CYS A 26 -47.74 38.08 -21.92
N GLN A 27 -48.19 37.49 -23.03
CA GLN A 27 -49.30 38.00 -23.84
C GLN A 27 -50.47 37.00 -23.77
N ILE A 28 -51.24 37.00 -22.69
CA ILE A 28 -52.71 36.79 -22.71
C ILE A 28 -53.30 37.67 -21.58
N LYS A 29 -53.97 38.77 -21.92
CA LYS A 29 -54.86 39.53 -21.02
C LYS A 29 -56.29 39.29 -21.51
N THR A 30 -57.08 38.44 -20.84
CA THR A 30 -57.94 38.69 -19.67
C THR A 30 -59.32 39.26 -20.02
N GLU A 31 -60.30 38.37 -20.22
CA GLU A 31 -61.60 38.44 -19.55
C GLU A 31 -61.74 37.15 -18.74
N LEU A 32 -60.99 37.10 -17.64
CA LEU A 32 -61.15 36.08 -16.62
C LEU A 32 -62.50 36.36 -15.96
N GLN A 33 -63.54 35.59 -16.30
CA GLN A 33 -64.32 35.01 -15.20
C GLN A 33 -63.25 34.39 -14.32
N ASP A 34 -63.07 34.98 -13.12
CA ASP A 34 -62.05 34.58 -12.15
C ASP A 34 -61.91 33.07 -12.29
N GLU A 35 -60.77 32.60 -12.79
CA GLU A 35 -60.61 31.17 -13.14
C GLU A 35 -60.79 30.28 -11.89
N ASP A 36 -60.87 30.92 -10.73
CA ASP A 36 -61.18 30.36 -9.43
C ASP A 36 -62.61 30.66 -8.89
N TYR A 37 -63.53 31.34 -9.61
CA TYR A 37 -64.89 31.58 -9.10
C TYR A 37 -65.71 30.29 -9.04
N VAL A 38 -65.96 29.84 -7.81
CA VAL A 38 -66.76 28.64 -7.52
C VAL A 38 -68.05 29.06 -6.81
N GLU A 39 -69.20 28.81 -7.43
CA GLU A 39 -70.51 29.14 -6.89
C GLU A 39 -70.91 28.20 -5.73
N VAL A 40 -71.61 28.74 -4.72
CA VAL A 40 -72.23 27.90 -3.68
C VAL A 40 -73.37 27.08 -4.29
N THR A 41 -73.28 25.76 -4.17
CA THR A 41 -74.27 24.81 -4.71
C THR A 41 -75.22 24.28 -3.66
N ALA A 42 -74.77 24.15 -2.40
CA ALA A 42 -75.59 23.67 -1.30
C ALA A 42 -75.05 24.19 0.05
N LEU A 43 -75.89 24.16 1.06
CA LEU A 43 -75.51 24.43 2.45
C LEU A 43 -75.87 23.23 3.32
N ARG A 44 -75.06 22.95 4.36
CA ARG A 44 -75.28 21.86 5.32
C ARG A 44 -74.98 22.31 6.74
N THR A 45 -75.49 21.56 7.70
CA THR A 45 -75.16 21.68 9.11
C THR A 45 -75.18 20.29 9.74
N ASP A 46 -74.34 20.07 10.74
CA ASP A 46 -74.34 18.91 11.61
C ASP A 46 -75.51 18.95 12.62
N GLU A 47 -76.04 20.13 12.91
CA GLU A 47 -77.16 20.33 13.83
C GLU A 47 -78.43 20.76 13.09
N ALA A 48 -79.25 19.79 12.68
CA ALA A 48 -80.57 20.07 12.11
C ALA A 48 -81.54 20.72 13.13
N SER A 49 -81.22 20.63 14.42
CA SER A 49 -81.97 21.29 15.50
C SER A 49 -81.04 21.81 16.58
N ILE A 50 -81.13 23.10 16.88
CA ILE A 50 -80.32 23.77 17.89
C ILE A 50 -81.17 23.97 19.13
N TYR A 51 -80.65 23.53 20.28
CA TYR A 51 -81.27 23.72 21.58
C TYR A 51 -80.54 24.81 22.35
N MET A 52 -81.28 25.77 22.87
CA MET A 52 -80.76 26.93 23.60
C MET A 52 -81.57 27.14 24.87
N SER A 53 -81.01 27.89 25.82
CA SER A 53 -81.73 28.37 27.01
C SER A 53 -82.01 29.87 26.88
N PRO A 54 -83.11 30.42 27.41
CA PRO A 54 -83.29 31.88 27.46
C PRO A 54 -82.32 32.58 28.43
N LEU A 55 -81.59 31.83 29.26
CA LEU A 55 -80.70 32.33 30.32
C LEU A 55 -79.31 31.67 30.30
N GLY A 56 -78.32 32.39 30.83
CA GLY A 56 -76.95 31.89 31.02
C GLY A 56 -76.14 31.79 29.73
N ASP A 57 -74.97 31.14 29.80
CA ASP A 57 -74.05 31.01 28.66
C ASP A 57 -74.66 30.24 27.48
N ALA A 58 -75.64 29.38 27.74
CA ALA A 58 -76.41 28.66 26.73
C ALA A 58 -77.50 29.51 26.02
N SER A 59 -77.59 30.82 26.32
CA SER A 59 -78.51 31.75 25.67
C SER A 59 -78.06 32.33 24.35
N THR A 60 -76.81 32.09 24.01
CA THR A 60 -76.28 32.36 22.68
C THR A 60 -75.76 31.08 22.06
N TYR A 61 -75.90 30.96 20.74
CA TYR A 61 -75.40 29.80 19.99
C TYR A 61 -74.94 30.26 18.62
N GLN A 62 -73.70 29.97 18.26
CA GLN A 62 -73.15 30.31 16.96
C GLN A 62 -73.48 29.21 15.95
N VAL A 63 -74.34 29.52 14.99
CA VAL A 63 -74.70 28.55 13.94
C VAL A 63 -73.49 28.28 13.07
N ASN A 64 -73.14 27.00 12.94
CA ASN A 64 -72.11 26.53 12.04
C ASN A 64 -72.78 25.99 10.77
N VAL A 65 -72.60 26.72 9.66
CA VAL A 65 -73.08 26.30 8.34
C VAL A 65 -71.89 25.95 7.46
N GLU A 66 -71.88 24.70 7.00
CA GLU A 66 -70.97 24.25 5.98
C GLU A 66 -71.46 24.70 4.59
N ILE A 67 -70.56 25.32 3.83
CA ILE A 67 -70.84 25.85 2.49
C ILE A 67 -70.21 24.91 1.48
N LEU A 68 -71.01 24.42 0.54
CA LEU A 68 -70.55 23.45 -0.47
C LEU A 68 -70.57 24.03 -1.89
N PRO A 69 -69.51 23.79 -2.68
CA PRO A 69 -68.28 23.12 -2.28
C PRO A 69 -67.43 23.99 -1.32
N ALA A 70 -66.54 23.38 -0.53
CA ALA A 70 -65.76 24.08 0.51
C ALA A 70 -64.89 25.23 -0.03
N ASN A 71 -64.54 25.18 -1.32
CA ASN A 71 -63.78 26.20 -2.04
C ASN A 71 -64.66 27.24 -2.74
N ALA A 72 -65.96 27.32 -2.46
CA ALA A 72 -66.81 28.37 -3.01
C ALA A 72 -66.24 29.77 -2.71
N THR A 73 -66.16 30.63 -3.71
CA THR A 73 -65.43 31.91 -3.61
C THR A 73 -66.20 32.99 -2.87
N ASN A 74 -67.54 33.02 -2.95
CA ASN A 74 -68.38 33.89 -2.13
C ASN A 74 -69.18 33.07 -1.11
N ARG A 75 -68.75 33.15 0.14
CA ARG A 75 -69.27 32.38 1.27
C ARG A 75 -70.23 33.17 2.17
N LYS A 76 -70.73 34.33 1.72
CA LYS A 76 -71.65 35.16 2.50
C LYS A 76 -73.05 34.54 2.52
N LEU A 77 -73.60 34.40 3.74
CA LEU A 77 -74.92 33.83 4.00
C LEU A 77 -75.87 34.88 4.56
N ASN A 78 -77.16 34.74 4.22
CA ASN A 78 -78.25 35.50 4.80
C ASN A 78 -79.03 34.60 5.76
N TYR A 79 -79.20 35.07 6.98
CA TYR A 79 -79.95 34.39 8.03
C TYR A 79 -81.30 35.07 8.20
N HIS A 80 -82.38 34.31 8.13
CA HIS A 80 -83.73 34.83 8.21
C HIS A 80 -84.59 34.03 9.19
N ILE A 81 -85.19 34.73 10.14
CA ILE A 81 -86.23 34.23 11.04
C ILE A 81 -87.53 34.96 10.68
N PRO A 82 -88.65 34.24 10.43
CA PRO A 82 -89.94 34.89 10.17
C PRO A 82 -90.37 35.81 11.30
N SER A 83 -91.01 36.92 10.95
CA SER A 83 -91.28 38.03 11.87
C SER A 83 -92.08 37.64 13.13
N GLU A 84 -92.94 36.63 13.02
CA GLU A 84 -93.75 36.09 14.12
C GLU A 84 -92.92 35.41 15.22
N TYR A 85 -91.66 35.02 14.93
CA TYR A 85 -90.79 34.32 15.88
C TYR A 85 -89.68 35.20 16.51
N LEU A 86 -89.53 36.47 16.09
CA LEU A 86 -88.48 37.36 16.59
C LEU A 86 -88.59 37.69 18.09
N GLY A 87 -89.76 37.44 18.71
CA GLY A 87 -89.94 37.52 20.15
C GLY A 87 -89.24 36.41 20.95
N TYR A 88 -88.88 35.30 20.31
CA TYR A 88 -88.32 34.12 20.95
C TYR A 88 -86.83 33.94 20.67
N VAL A 89 -86.41 34.19 19.43
CA VAL A 89 -85.01 34.11 19.01
C VAL A 89 -84.70 35.25 18.05
N SER A 90 -83.53 35.87 18.21
CA SER A 90 -82.98 36.75 17.19
C SER A 90 -81.70 36.15 16.61
N VAL A 91 -81.46 36.38 15.32
CA VAL A 91 -80.21 36.03 14.62
C VAL A 91 -79.56 37.30 14.11
N ASN A 92 -78.23 37.40 14.26
CA ASN A 92 -77.47 38.49 13.67
C ASN A 92 -76.90 38.10 12.28
N SER A 93 -76.20 39.03 11.62
CA SER A 93 -75.63 38.78 10.28
C SER A 93 -74.51 37.74 10.23
N THR A 94 -73.97 37.29 11.38
CA THR A 94 -72.94 36.25 11.45
C THR A 94 -73.51 34.87 11.78
N GLY A 95 -74.82 34.75 11.96
CA GLY A 95 -75.46 33.50 12.36
C GLY A 95 -75.41 33.24 13.88
N LEU A 96 -75.04 34.22 14.70
CA LEU A 96 -75.16 34.10 16.14
C LEU A 96 -76.64 34.24 16.54
N LEU A 97 -77.17 33.17 17.12
CA LEU A 97 -78.49 33.14 17.72
C LEU A 97 -78.43 33.68 19.13
N THR A 98 -79.48 34.39 19.52
CA THR A 98 -79.72 34.80 20.90
C THR A 98 -81.15 34.43 21.25
N ALA A 99 -81.29 33.51 22.19
CA ALA A 99 -82.55 33.11 22.77
C ALA A 99 -83.06 34.24 23.67
N ARG A 100 -84.36 34.55 23.56
CA ARG A 100 -85.03 35.63 24.30
C ARG A 100 -86.18 35.11 25.14
N ALA A 101 -86.88 34.09 24.64
CA ALA A 101 -88.01 33.48 25.33
C ALA A 101 -88.18 32.02 24.88
N ASN A 102 -88.77 31.21 25.75
CA ASN A 102 -89.01 29.78 25.53
C ASN A 102 -90.04 29.53 24.41
N THR A 103 -89.78 28.57 23.52
CA THR A 103 -90.60 28.28 22.32
C THR A 103 -91.65 27.18 22.56
N THR A 104 -92.07 26.98 23.81
CA THR A 104 -92.86 25.82 24.28
C THR A 104 -93.88 25.28 23.28
N GLY A 105 -93.64 24.06 22.77
CA GLY A 105 -94.54 23.33 21.89
C GLY A 105 -94.40 23.61 20.39
N PHE A 106 -93.50 24.50 19.98
CA PHE A 106 -93.18 24.77 18.57
C PHE A 106 -91.67 25.01 18.37
N VAL A 107 -91.23 25.00 17.12
CA VAL A 107 -89.84 25.29 16.73
C VAL A 107 -89.78 26.60 15.96
N VAL A 108 -88.71 27.36 16.15
CA VAL A 108 -88.44 28.57 15.36
C VAL A 108 -87.61 28.17 14.13
N PRO A 109 -88.14 28.28 12.91
CA PRO A 109 -87.36 27.96 11.71
C PRO A 109 -86.40 29.10 11.38
N LEU A 110 -85.10 28.80 11.40
CA LEU A 110 -84.06 29.65 10.84
C LEU A 110 -83.78 29.21 9.41
N THR A 111 -84.05 30.08 8.43
CA THR A 111 -83.64 29.84 7.05
C THR A 111 -82.31 30.52 6.77
N VAL A 112 -81.34 29.77 6.27
CA VAL A 112 -80.04 30.29 5.85
C VAL A 112 -79.90 30.12 4.34
N THR A 113 -79.60 31.20 3.62
CA THR A 113 -79.52 31.20 2.16
C THR A 113 -78.22 31.82 1.69
N SER A 114 -77.60 31.28 0.63
CA SER A 114 -76.44 31.91 0.01
C SER A 114 -76.80 33.25 -0.63
N THR A 115 -75.91 34.25 -0.50
CA THR A 115 -76.09 35.57 -1.13
C THR A 115 -75.88 35.56 -2.64
N THR A 116 -75.24 34.53 -3.20
CA THR A 116 -74.95 34.43 -4.65
C THR A 116 -75.80 33.42 -5.38
N ASN A 117 -76.40 32.45 -4.67
CA ASN A 117 -77.30 31.45 -5.23
C ASN A 117 -78.48 31.20 -4.29
N GLU A 118 -79.62 31.83 -4.57
CA GLU A 118 -80.84 31.72 -3.75
C GLU A 118 -81.42 30.30 -3.69
N LYS A 119 -81.01 29.39 -4.60
CA LYS A 119 -81.44 27.98 -4.57
C LYS A 119 -80.64 27.15 -3.57
N ALA A 120 -79.48 27.62 -3.11
CA ALA A 120 -78.70 27.01 -2.04
C ALA A 120 -79.14 27.58 -0.69
N PHE A 121 -80.12 26.92 -0.05
CA PHE A 121 -80.64 27.27 1.26
C PHE A 121 -80.78 26.05 2.17
N LEU A 122 -80.83 26.29 3.49
CA LEU A 122 -81.10 25.28 4.51
C LEU A 122 -82.06 25.85 5.57
N THR A 123 -82.80 24.98 6.26
CA THR A 123 -83.63 25.39 7.40
C THR A 123 -83.21 24.61 8.66
N ILE A 124 -82.91 25.32 9.74
CA ILE A 124 -82.60 24.75 11.07
C ILE A 124 -83.75 25.03 12.02
N ASN A 125 -84.12 24.04 12.82
CA ASN A 125 -85.12 24.21 13.87
C ASN A 125 -84.44 24.69 15.15
N ILE A 126 -84.91 25.80 15.72
CA ILE A 126 -84.41 26.29 17.00
C ILE A 126 -85.45 26.01 18.07
N VAL A 127 -85.00 25.37 19.15
CA VAL A 127 -85.78 25.12 20.35
C VAL A 127 -85.15 25.91 21.48
N VAL A 128 -85.91 26.80 22.09
CA VAL A 128 -85.46 27.49 23.31
C VAL A 128 -86.21 26.89 24.48
N GLU A 129 -85.49 26.24 25.39
CA GLU A 129 -86.04 25.59 26.57
C GLU A 129 -85.14 25.80 27.79
N GLU A 130 -85.72 25.77 28.98
CA GLU A 130 -84.96 25.71 30.22
C GLU A 130 -84.89 24.26 30.68
N VAL A 131 -83.69 23.70 30.75
CA VAL A 131 -83.44 22.31 31.20
C VAL A 131 -82.30 22.26 32.22
N ALA A 132 -82.37 21.27 33.11
CA ALA A 132 -81.35 21.04 34.12
C ALA A 132 -80.24 20.09 33.63
N VAL A 133 -79.03 20.22 34.20
CA VAL A 133 -77.90 19.32 33.94
C VAL A 133 -78.25 17.91 34.42
N LYS A 134 -78.14 16.93 33.51
CA LYS A 134 -78.40 15.50 33.80
C LYS A 134 -77.12 14.73 34.15
N SER A 135 -75.98 15.16 33.60
CA SER A 135 -74.68 14.58 33.92
C SER A 135 -73.55 15.56 33.58
N ILE A 136 -72.41 15.39 34.25
CA ILE A 136 -71.16 16.08 33.95
C ILE A 136 -70.06 15.06 33.63
N LYS A 137 -69.04 15.47 32.87
CA LYS A 137 -67.82 14.68 32.63
C LYS A 137 -66.61 15.61 32.61
N PHE A 138 -65.48 15.17 33.14
CA PHE A 138 -64.23 15.90 32.90
C PHE A 138 -63.89 15.88 31.42
N HIS A 139 -63.34 16.99 30.94
CA HIS A 139 -62.85 17.11 29.57
C HIS A 139 -61.62 16.21 29.31
N GLN A 140 -60.87 15.91 30.37
CA GLN A 140 -59.66 15.08 30.39
C GLN A 140 -59.92 13.81 31.20
N GLU A 141 -59.30 12.68 30.82
CA GLU A 141 -59.46 11.40 31.56
C GLU A 141 -58.42 11.23 32.68
N LYS A 142 -57.20 11.74 32.50
CA LYS A 142 -56.12 11.71 33.51
C LYS A 142 -55.15 12.90 33.38
N VAL A 143 -54.42 13.18 34.46
CA VAL A 143 -53.34 14.18 34.52
C VAL A 143 -52.09 13.55 35.16
N ASP A 144 -50.94 13.63 34.50
CA ASP A 144 -49.65 13.16 35.03
C ASP A 144 -48.75 14.38 35.32
N LEU A 145 -48.23 14.49 36.54
CA LEU A 145 -47.42 15.62 37.02
C LEU A 145 -46.08 15.14 37.58
N LEU A 146 -45.09 16.04 37.59
CA LEU A 146 -43.83 15.83 38.30
C LEU A 146 -43.90 16.41 39.70
N PHE A 147 -43.28 15.74 40.67
CA PHE A 147 -43.14 16.28 42.03
C PHE A 147 -42.41 17.63 42.01
N GLU A 148 -42.99 18.65 42.64
CA GLU A 148 -42.55 20.06 42.60
C GLU A 148 -42.49 20.68 41.18
N GLY A 149 -43.17 20.07 40.20
CA GLY A 149 -43.31 20.58 38.84
C GLY A 149 -44.47 21.57 38.66
N ASP A 150 -44.76 21.92 37.41
CA ASP A 150 -45.83 22.87 37.05
C ASP A 150 -47.23 22.34 37.39
N SER A 151 -48.16 23.28 37.66
CA SER A 151 -49.58 22.96 37.91
C SER A 151 -50.35 22.73 36.61
N ALA A 152 -51.42 21.94 36.65
CA ALA A 152 -52.28 21.64 35.49
C ALA A 152 -53.73 22.08 35.72
N GLU A 153 -54.40 22.56 34.66
CA GLU A 153 -55.81 22.99 34.68
C GLU A 153 -56.74 21.91 34.09
N ALA A 154 -57.89 21.67 34.73
CA ALA A 154 -58.92 20.75 34.27
C ALA A 154 -60.34 21.32 34.46
N TRP A 155 -61.31 20.87 33.66
CA TRP A 155 -62.70 21.35 33.71
C TRP A 155 -63.70 20.26 33.30
N VAL A 156 -64.99 20.53 33.48
CA VAL A 156 -66.09 19.61 33.14
C VAL A 156 -67.01 20.13 32.03
N ASP A 157 -67.49 19.21 31.20
CA ASP A 157 -68.54 19.41 30.21
C ASP A 157 -69.90 18.99 30.77
N TYR A 158 -70.96 19.73 30.41
CA TYR A 158 -72.33 19.56 30.92
C TYR A 158 -73.24 18.90 29.88
N TYR A 159 -74.12 18.01 30.32
CA TYR A 159 -75.05 17.31 29.45
C TYR A 159 -76.49 17.37 29.99
N PRO A 160 -77.48 17.84 29.19
CA PRO A 160 -77.31 18.44 27.88
C PRO A 160 -76.54 19.78 27.95
N SER A 161 -75.85 20.14 26.87
CA SER A 161 -74.93 21.29 26.83
C SER A 161 -75.63 22.64 27.03
N HIS A 162 -76.91 22.74 26.69
CA HIS A 162 -77.73 23.94 26.86
C HIS A 162 -78.43 24.03 28.22
N ALA A 163 -78.14 23.12 29.16
CA ALA A 163 -78.71 23.17 30.50
C ALA A 163 -78.36 24.49 31.21
N SER A 164 -79.38 25.15 31.75
CA SER A 164 -79.29 26.43 32.44
C SER A 164 -79.28 26.30 33.95
N ASP A 165 -79.84 25.20 34.46
CA ASP A 165 -79.85 24.87 35.89
C ASP A 165 -78.84 23.77 36.22
N GLY A 166 -78.07 23.95 37.30
CA GLY A 166 -77.08 22.99 37.78
C GLY A 166 -75.69 23.07 37.15
N ARG A 167 -75.24 24.25 36.67
CA ARG A 167 -73.88 24.43 36.11
C ARG A 167 -72.79 24.84 37.13
N THR A 168 -73.14 25.06 38.40
CA THR A 168 -72.12 25.34 39.43
C THR A 168 -71.48 24.04 39.90
N VAL A 169 -70.16 23.92 39.74
CA VAL A 169 -69.39 22.70 40.02
C VAL A 169 -68.49 22.91 41.23
N ASN A 170 -68.53 21.97 42.17
CA ASN A 170 -67.60 21.89 43.28
C ASN A 170 -66.60 20.77 43.04
N TYR A 171 -65.31 21.05 43.24
CA TYR A 171 -64.24 20.06 43.13
C TYR A 171 -63.79 19.63 44.52
N GLU A 172 -63.66 18.32 44.73
CA GLU A 172 -63.07 17.76 45.94
C GLU A 172 -62.09 16.63 45.60
N ILE A 173 -61.03 16.53 46.39
CA ILE A 173 -60.11 15.41 46.32
C ILE A 173 -60.78 14.22 47.02
N VAL A 174 -61.06 13.14 46.28
CA VAL A 174 -61.69 11.94 46.84
C VAL A 174 -60.65 11.09 47.52
N LYS A 175 -60.81 10.90 48.84
CA LYS A 175 -59.93 10.01 49.61
C LYS A 175 -60.21 8.54 49.28
N LYS A 176 -59.38 8.01 48.39
CA LYS A 176 -58.85 6.64 48.24
C LYS A 176 -57.71 6.82 47.22
N GLU A 177 -56.42 6.76 47.52
CA GLU A 177 -55.65 6.01 48.51
C GLU A 177 -54.75 6.98 49.28
N VAL A 178 -54.69 6.83 50.61
CA VAL A 178 -53.73 7.55 51.44
C VAL A 178 -52.56 6.59 51.61
N ASP A 179 -51.35 7.01 51.25
CA ASP A 179 -50.14 6.49 51.86
C ASP A 179 -50.26 6.78 53.37
N GLU A 180 -50.59 5.74 54.14
CA GLU A 180 -51.01 5.82 55.55
C GLU A 180 -49.93 6.44 56.46
N GLU A 181 -48.70 6.65 55.97
CA GLU A 181 -47.56 7.04 56.79
C GLU A 181 -47.32 8.55 56.96
N GLN A 182 -47.79 9.45 56.07
CA GLN A 182 -47.39 10.87 56.15
C GLN A 182 -48.50 11.94 56.19
N ASN A 183 -49.77 11.59 55.98
CA ASN A 183 -50.91 12.55 56.05
C ASN A 183 -50.68 13.88 55.27
N LYS A 184 -49.91 13.81 54.17
CA LYS A 184 -49.66 14.93 53.24
C LYS A 184 -50.60 14.82 52.04
N LYS A 185 -51.00 15.96 51.48
CA LYS A 185 -51.80 15.99 50.24
C LYS A 185 -50.88 15.67 49.06
N ILE A 186 -51.31 14.79 48.15
CA ILE A 186 -50.58 14.47 46.90
C ILE A 186 -50.64 15.64 45.93
N VAL A 187 -51.81 16.28 45.83
CA VAL A 187 -52.02 17.53 45.10
C VAL A 187 -52.82 18.52 45.96
N SER A 188 -52.68 19.81 45.67
CA SER A 188 -53.66 20.82 46.08
C SER A 188 -54.52 21.22 44.89
N ILE A 189 -55.79 21.54 45.16
CA ILE A 189 -56.74 22.00 44.14
C ILE A 189 -57.27 23.40 44.48
N GLU A 190 -57.44 24.23 43.46
CA GLU A 190 -58.05 25.55 43.55
C GLU A 190 -59.10 25.71 42.45
N THR A 191 -60.32 26.15 42.79
CA THR A 191 -61.36 26.42 41.80
C THR A 191 -61.20 27.84 41.25
N MET A 192 -61.07 27.95 39.94
CA MET A 192 -60.86 29.20 39.23
C MET A 192 -62.19 29.94 38.99
N GLU A 193 -62.14 31.25 38.71
CA GLU A 193 -63.35 32.09 38.50
C GLU A 193 -64.25 31.61 37.35
N ASN A 194 -63.67 30.93 36.35
CA ASN A 194 -64.37 30.31 35.21
C ASN A 194 -65.00 28.95 35.54
N GLY A 195 -64.87 28.44 36.78
CA GLY A 195 -65.37 27.14 37.20
C GLY A 195 -64.45 25.95 36.87
N HIS A 196 -63.21 26.20 36.44
CA HIS A 196 -62.18 25.16 36.24
C HIS A 196 -61.45 24.85 37.56
N VAL A 197 -60.66 23.78 37.59
CA VAL A 197 -59.81 23.39 38.72
C VAL A 197 -58.33 23.41 38.33
N LEU A 198 -57.52 24.14 39.10
CA LEU A 198 -56.07 24.12 39.02
C LEU A 198 -55.52 23.08 40.00
N ILE A 199 -54.64 22.20 39.54
CA ILE A 199 -54.08 21.05 40.24
C ILE A 199 -52.57 21.26 40.41
N THR A 200 -52.09 21.42 41.64
CA THR A 200 -50.67 21.64 41.95
C THR A 200 -50.07 20.42 42.63
N PRO A 201 -48.92 19.88 42.16
CA PRO A 201 -48.28 18.72 42.78
C PRO A 201 -47.67 19.08 44.15
N VAL A 202 -47.89 18.25 45.16
CA VAL A 202 -47.45 18.49 46.55
C VAL A 202 -46.62 17.33 47.11
N SER A 203 -46.95 16.08 46.76
CA SER A 203 -46.14 14.89 47.03
C SER A 203 -46.34 13.85 45.95
N VAL A 204 -45.41 12.90 45.78
CA VAL A 204 -45.59 11.77 44.87
C VAL A 204 -46.78 10.90 45.30
N GLY A 205 -47.45 10.26 44.34
CA GLY A 205 -48.58 9.35 44.56
C GLY A 205 -49.71 9.49 43.54
N HIS A 206 -50.80 8.74 43.75
CA HIS A 206 -51.98 8.72 42.90
C HIS A 206 -53.23 9.23 43.64
N VAL A 207 -54.07 10.02 42.98
CA VAL A 207 -55.28 10.58 43.57
C VAL A 207 -56.39 10.79 42.54
N HIS A 208 -57.65 10.82 42.98
CA HIS A 208 -58.79 11.18 42.13
C HIS A 208 -59.42 12.50 42.59
N ILE A 209 -59.71 13.37 41.63
CA ILE A 209 -60.49 14.60 41.85
C ILE A 209 -61.92 14.32 41.39
N LYS A 210 -62.91 14.66 42.23
CA LYS A 210 -64.32 14.58 41.88
C LYS A 210 -64.92 15.95 41.71
N ALA A 211 -65.59 16.13 40.57
CA ALA A 211 -66.47 17.26 40.31
C ALA A 211 -67.90 16.90 40.70
N SER A 212 -68.64 17.84 41.29
CA SER A 212 -70.06 17.68 41.67
C SER A 212 -70.87 18.90 41.27
N ALA A 213 -71.87 18.70 40.42
CA ALA A 213 -72.84 19.72 40.01
C ALA A 213 -74.22 19.42 40.64
N VAL A 214 -74.93 20.46 41.09
CA VAL A 214 -76.23 20.32 41.79
C VAL A 214 -77.25 21.27 41.17
N THR A 215 -78.40 20.73 40.77
CA THR A 215 -79.53 21.49 40.19
C THR A 215 -80.37 22.16 41.28
N THR A 216 -81.25 23.10 40.90
CA THR A 216 -82.15 23.80 41.83
C THR A 216 -83.10 22.81 42.53
N ASP A 217 -83.47 21.73 41.85
CA ASP A 217 -84.27 20.61 42.37
C ASP A 217 -83.46 19.61 43.22
N GLN A 218 -82.21 19.94 43.58
CA GLN A 218 -81.30 19.12 44.40
C GLN A 218 -80.86 17.81 43.74
N GLU A 219 -80.96 17.67 42.41
CA GLU A 219 -80.37 16.53 41.70
C GLU A 219 -78.86 16.72 41.53
N LYS A 220 -78.08 15.67 41.81
CA LYS A 220 -76.60 15.71 41.81
C LYS A 220 -76.01 14.92 40.65
N SER A 221 -75.08 15.54 39.93
CA SER A 221 -74.24 14.92 38.90
C SER A 221 -72.77 14.92 39.34
N GLU A 222 -72.05 13.80 39.14
CA GLU A 222 -70.63 13.66 39.54
C GLU A 222 -69.75 13.15 38.39
N ALA A 223 -68.48 13.56 38.37
CA ALA A 223 -67.42 13.07 37.48
C ALA A 223 -66.09 12.93 38.23
N PHE A 224 -65.17 12.08 37.73
CA PHE A 224 -63.88 11.80 38.36
C PHE A 224 -62.72 11.97 37.37
N LEU A 225 -61.59 12.49 37.85
CA LEU A 225 -60.33 12.67 37.11
C LEU A 225 -59.19 11.99 37.89
N ALA A 226 -58.42 11.13 37.23
CA ALA A 226 -57.24 10.49 37.83
C ALA A 226 -56.01 11.40 37.72
N VAL A 227 -55.23 11.53 38.79
CA VAL A 227 -54.00 12.33 38.83
C VAL A 227 -52.85 11.52 39.42
N THR A 228 -51.71 11.51 38.74
CA THR A 228 -50.46 10.87 39.20
C THR A 228 -49.36 11.91 39.36
N VAL A 229 -48.62 11.86 40.47
CA VAL A 229 -47.42 12.67 40.70
C VAL A 229 -46.21 11.74 40.86
N SER A 230 -45.19 11.85 40.00
CA SER A 230 -43.99 11.00 40.01
C SER A 230 -42.68 11.80 40.08
N TYR A 231 -41.58 11.16 40.46
CA TYR A 231 -40.24 11.75 40.33
C TYR A 231 -39.80 11.86 38.86
N LEU A 232 -38.86 12.77 38.60
CA LEU A 232 -38.17 12.85 37.31
C LEU A 232 -37.34 11.55 37.11
N GLN A 233 -37.21 11.09 35.87
CA GLN A 233 -36.31 9.98 35.53
C GLN A 233 -34.89 10.36 35.94
N GLY A 234 -34.32 9.63 36.90
CA GLY A 234 -33.13 10.08 37.60
C GLY A 234 -31.89 10.13 36.72
N GLN A 235 -31.18 11.26 36.76
CA GLN A 235 -29.81 11.37 36.31
C GLN A 235 -28.91 10.91 37.48
N TYR A 236 -28.41 9.68 37.39
CA TYR A 236 -27.49 9.13 38.36
C TYR A 236 -26.10 8.99 37.73
N GLN A 237 -25.05 9.12 38.53
CA GLN A 237 -23.66 8.90 38.10
C GLN A 237 -23.00 7.84 38.97
N LEU A 238 -22.37 6.87 38.32
CA LEU A 238 -21.48 5.90 38.98
C LEU A 238 -20.07 6.47 38.99
N THR A 239 -19.53 6.66 40.19
CA THR A 239 -18.14 7.11 40.42
C THR A 239 -17.34 5.96 41.01
N VAL A 240 -16.10 5.77 40.55
CA VAL A 240 -15.23 4.66 40.98
C VAL A 240 -13.95 5.18 41.59
N SER A 241 -13.48 4.53 42.65
CA SER A 241 -12.24 4.89 43.36
C SER A 241 -11.54 3.65 43.92
N GLY A 242 -10.21 3.69 44.04
CA GLY A 242 -9.35 2.56 44.42
C GLY A 242 -8.02 2.57 43.65
N THR A 243 -7.09 1.67 43.97
CA THR A 243 -5.80 1.54 43.27
C THR A 243 -5.31 0.08 43.26
N PRO A 244 -5.05 -0.54 42.09
CA PRO A 244 -5.44 -0.11 40.74
C PRO A 244 -6.96 -0.24 40.53
N GLN A 245 -7.56 0.67 39.74
CA GLN A 245 -9.03 0.75 39.60
C GLN A 245 -9.62 -0.35 38.71
N TRP A 246 -8.92 -0.67 37.61
CA TRP A 246 -9.44 -1.52 36.53
C TRP A 246 -8.56 -2.73 36.24
N THR A 247 -7.35 -2.78 36.81
CA THR A 247 -6.40 -3.87 36.63
C THR A 247 -6.19 -4.56 37.96
N GLN A 248 -6.31 -5.88 37.98
CA GLN A 248 -6.17 -6.71 39.18
C GLN A 248 -5.22 -7.87 38.88
N THR A 249 -4.50 -8.34 39.89
CA THR A 249 -3.55 -9.46 39.75
C THR A 249 -3.95 -10.60 40.68
N ILE A 250 -3.99 -11.82 40.17
CA ILE A 250 -4.28 -13.02 40.97
C ILE A 250 -3.29 -13.11 42.14
N GLY A 251 -3.83 -13.21 43.36
CA GLY A 251 -3.04 -13.25 44.61
C GLY A 251 -2.67 -11.89 45.22
N ASP A 252 -2.99 -10.76 44.57
CA ASP A 252 -2.78 -9.40 45.08
C ASP A 252 -3.95 -8.48 44.67
N PHE A 253 -5.15 -8.82 45.17
CA PHE A 253 -6.38 -8.08 44.86
C PHE A 253 -6.55 -6.84 45.75
N SER A 254 -6.92 -5.73 45.11
CA SER A 254 -7.28 -4.47 45.78
C SER A 254 -8.79 -4.24 45.77
N ALA A 255 -9.28 -3.58 46.80
CA ALA A 255 -10.67 -3.16 46.85
C ALA A 255 -10.97 -2.04 45.84
N ILE A 256 -12.05 -2.19 45.09
CA ILE A 256 -12.61 -1.20 44.17
C ILE A 256 -13.91 -0.68 44.78
N ASN A 257 -14.03 0.64 44.94
CA ASN A 257 -15.20 1.28 45.54
C ASN A 257 -16.03 1.97 44.46
N PHE A 258 -17.28 1.54 44.35
CA PHE A 258 -18.32 2.08 43.48
C PHE A 258 -19.24 2.99 44.32
N THR A 259 -19.55 4.18 43.82
CA THR A 259 -20.40 5.15 44.52
C THR A 259 -21.38 5.79 43.56
N LEU A 260 -22.66 5.69 43.85
CA LEU A 260 -23.74 6.34 43.11
C LEU A 260 -23.93 7.77 43.60
N ARG A 261 -24.10 8.70 42.68
CA ARG A 261 -24.42 10.11 42.94
C ARG A 261 -25.71 10.50 42.21
N VAL A 262 -26.60 11.17 42.93
CA VAL A 262 -27.82 11.77 42.36
C VAL A 262 -27.45 13.12 41.75
N LEU A 263 -27.78 13.33 40.48
CA LEU A 263 -27.54 14.57 39.76
C LEU A 263 -28.87 15.21 39.41
N GLY A 264 -29.22 16.36 40.00
CA GLY A 264 -30.42 17.13 39.63
C GLY A 264 -31.48 17.23 40.72
N ASP A 265 -32.38 18.19 40.53
CA ASP A 265 -33.48 18.50 41.44
C ASP A 265 -34.74 17.70 41.00
N HIS A 266 -35.59 17.33 41.97
CA HIS A 266 -36.83 16.53 41.79
C HIS A 266 -36.64 15.04 41.40
N ILE A 267 -35.47 14.48 41.66
CA ILE A 267 -35.15 13.05 41.50
C ILE A 267 -35.30 12.32 42.85
N ASP A 268 -35.68 11.05 42.78
CA ASP A 268 -35.76 10.17 43.95
C ASP A 268 -34.39 10.07 44.64
N ARG A 269 -34.33 10.56 45.88
CA ARG A 269 -33.12 10.52 46.72
C ARG A 269 -32.94 9.20 47.46
N ASN A 270 -33.93 8.33 47.42
CA ASN A 270 -33.89 7.00 48.03
C ASN A 270 -34.47 5.94 47.07
N PRO A 271 -33.91 5.81 45.84
CA PRO A 271 -34.41 4.85 44.87
C PRO A 271 -34.08 3.42 45.30
N ALA A 272 -34.80 2.45 44.75
CA ALA A 272 -34.43 1.04 44.90
C ALA A 272 -33.18 0.75 44.04
N ILE A 273 -32.13 0.21 44.65
CA ILE A 273 -30.83 -0.03 43.99
C ILE A 273 -30.51 -1.53 44.03
N LYS A 274 -30.07 -2.09 42.89
CA LYS A 274 -29.55 -3.46 42.82
C LYS A 274 -28.23 -3.50 42.10
N TRP A 275 -27.25 -4.20 42.67
CA TRP A 275 -25.91 -4.35 42.09
C TRP A 275 -25.70 -5.69 41.39
N TRP A 276 -24.94 -5.67 40.31
CA TRP A 276 -24.74 -6.82 39.43
C TRP A 276 -23.29 -6.91 38.95
N LYS A 277 -22.87 -8.14 38.62
CA LYS A 277 -21.55 -8.46 38.02
C LYS A 277 -21.74 -9.27 36.74
N GLY A 278 -21.07 -8.87 35.65
CA GLY A 278 -21.09 -9.61 34.38
C GLY A 278 -20.38 -8.86 33.25
N PRO A 279 -20.41 -9.36 32.00
CA PRO A 279 -19.84 -8.63 30.86
C PRO A 279 -20.62 -7.33 30.62
N TYR A 280 -19.99 -6.38 29.91
CA TYR A 280 -20.61 -5.11 29.56
C TYR A 280 -21.96 -5.31 28.86
N GLY A 281 -22.98 -4.55 29.27
CA GLY A 281 -24.32 -4.62 28.66
C GLY A 281 -25.14 -5.86 29.01
N ALA A 282 -24.70 -6.71 29.95
CA ALA A 282 -25.45 -7.90 30.35
C ALA A 282 -26.80 -7.58 31.03
N GLY A 283 -26.94 -6.42 31.67
CA GLY A 283 -28.18 -6.01 32.35
C GLY A 283 -28.64 -7.06 33.38
N ASP A 284 -29.91 -7.43 33.35
CA ASP A 284 -30.50 -8.44 34.24
C ASP A 284 -30.00 -9.87 34.01
N LYS A 285 -29.19 -10.11 32.96
CA LYS A 285 -28.55 -11.41 32.68
C LYS A 285 -27.22 -11.61 33.42
N GLY A 286 -26.76 -10.60 34.16
CA GLY A 286 -25.62 -10.71 35.06
C GLY A 286 -25.87 -11.57 36.29
N LYS A 287 -24.83 -11.72 37.12
CA LYS A 287 -24.96 -12.29 38.46
C LYS A 287 -25.29 -11.17 39.45
N HIS A 288 -26.50 -11.19 40.01
CA HIS A 288 -26.93 -10.29 41.09
C HIS A 288 -26.05 -10.45 42.33
N ILE A 289 -25.74 -9.33 42.98
CA ILE A 289 -24.88 -9.25 44.16
C ILE A 289 -25.79 -9.15 45.40
N ASN A 290 -26.13 -10.31 45.96
CA ASN A 290 -27.03 -10.39 47.11
C ASN A 290 -26.45 -9.65 48.34
N GLY A 291 -27.31 -8.91 49.05
CA GLY A 291 -26.97 -8.25 50.32
C GLY A 291 -26.33 -6.87 50.18
N GLN A 292 -26.39 -6.25 48.99
CA GLN A 292 -25.99 -4.87 48.73
C GLN A 292 -27.13 -4.06 48.10
N ASP A 293 -28.35 -4.59 48.15
CA ASP A 293 -29.52 -3.89 47.64
C ASP A 293 -29.75 -2.61 48.45
N ASP A 294 -30.17 -1.55 47.77
CA ASP A 294 -30.46 -0.21 48.30
C ASP A 294 -29.25 0.55 48.89
N GLU A 295 -28.04 0.02 48.73
CA GLU A 295 -26.81 0.69 49.14
C GLU A 295 -26.26 1.62 48.03
N MET A 296 -26.02 2.88 48.39
CA MET A 296 -25.45 3.91 47.50
C MET A 296 -23.95 3.69 47.20
N GLN A 297 -23.30 2.82 47.96
CA GLN A 297 -21.89 2.48 47.81
C GLN A 297 -21.72 0.98 47.83
N TYR A 298 -20.83 0.49 46.96
CA TYR A 298 -20.47 -0.92 46.92
C TYR A 298 -18.95 -1.06 46.82
N THR A 299 -18.36 -1.83 47.73
CA THR A 299 -16.92 -2.17 47.69
C THR A 299 -16.76 -3.60 47.24
N TYR A 300 -16.05 -3.80 46.13
CA TYR A 300 -15.75 -5.13 45.59
C TYR A 300 -14.27 -5.45 45.74
N VAL A 301 -13.97 -6.67 46.20
CA VAL A 301 -12.62 -7.24 46.14
C VAL A 301 -12.71 -8.49 45.25
N PRO A 302 -11.97 -8.55 44.13
CA PRO A 302 -11.92 -9.75 43.31
C PRO A 302 -11.35 -10.96 44.07
N ASP A 303 -11.62 -12.15 43.56
CA ASP A 303 -11.08 -13.42 44.05
C ASP A 303 -10.57 -14.28 42.88
N ASP A 304 -9.91 -15.40 43.18
CA ASP A 304 -9.33 -16.31 42.18
C ASP A 304 -10.38 -16.99 41.28
N THR A 305 -11.67 -16.86 41.60
CA THR A 305 -12.79 -17.37 40.79
C THR A 305 -13.42 -16.30 39.90
N THR A 306 -12.89 -15.06 39.97
CA THR A 306 -13.40 -13.93 39.21
C THR A 306 -12.99 -14.07 37.74
N PRO A 307 -13.91 -13.84 36.78
CA PRO A 307 -13.58 -13.87 35.36
C PRO A 307 -12.44 -12.91 35.01
N ILE A 308 -11.67 -13.26 33.98
CA ILE A 308 -10.54 -12.46 33.49
C ILE A 308 -10.94 -11.05 33.01
N ALA A 309 -12.22 -10.84 32.66
CA ALA A 309 -12.80 -9.54 32.31
C ALA A 309 -14.28 -9.46 32.72
N TYR A 310 -14.69 -8.38 33.39
CA TYR A 310 -16.09 -8.13 33.81
C TYR A 310 -16.34 -6.65 34.18
N CYS A 311 -17.60 -6.26 34.28
CA CYS A 311 -18.04 -4.96 34.79
C CYS A 311 -18.89 -5.13 36.06
N ILE A 312 -18.95 -4.06 36.87
CA ILE A 312 -19.94 -3.88 37.94
C ILE A 312 -20.96 -2.84 37.48
N TYR A 313 -22.24 -3.11 37.69
CA TYR A 313 -23.29 -2.19 37.30
C TYR A 313 -24.45 -2.15 38.30
N ALA A 314 -25.10 -1.00 38.36
CA ALA A 314 -26.23 -0.75 39.25
C ALA A 314 -27.51 -0.53 38.43
N SER A 315 -28.59 -1.17 38.87
CA SER A 315 -29.95 -0.93 38.43
C SER A 315 -30.65 -0.05 39.45
N ILE A 316 -31.20 1.08 39.01
CA ILE A 316 -31.80 2.10 39.88
C ILE A 316 -33.25 2.31 39.46
N THR A 317 -34.17 2.12 40.39
CA THR A 317 -35.62 2.22 40.14
C THR A 317 -36.24 3.25 41.08
N SER A 318 -36.84 4.31 40.50
CA SER A 318 -37.52 5.36 41.25
C SER A 318 -39.01 5.08 41.43
N TYR A 319 -39.62 5.59 42.50
CA TYR A 319 -41.06 5.43 42.77
C TYR A 319 -41.94 5.98 41.61
N GLY A 320 -42.93 5.18 41.17
CA GLY A 320 -43.79 5.48 40.03
C GLY A 320 -43.17 5.16 38.65
N ARG A 321 -41.97 4.57 38.62
CA ARG A 321 -41.25 4.12 37.43
C ARG A 321 -40.72 2.69 37.57
N GLU A 322 -41.47 1.83 38.23
CA GLU A 322 -41.06 0.46 38.59
C GLU A 322 -40.73 -0.43 37.38
N ASN A 323 -41.24 -0.08 36.19
CA ASN A 323 -41.01 -0.83 34.95
C ASN A 323 -39.92 -0.22 34.05
N ASP A 324 -39.21 0.83 34.49
CA ASP A 324 -38.22 1.55 33.68
C ASP A 324 -36.94 1.87 34.49
N PRO A 325 -36.12 0.84 34.84
CA PRO A 325 -34.91 1.03 35.64
C PRO A 325 -33.78 1.68 34.83
N VAL A 326 -33.03 2.57 35.50
CA VAL A 326 -31.80 3.16 34.96
C VAL A 326 -30.61 2.23 35.24
N TRP A 327 -29.82 1.91 34.21
CA TRP A 327 -28.63 1.08 34.33
C TRP A 327 -27.35 1.91 34.19
N LEU A 328 -26.44 1.79 35.16
CA LEU A 328 -25.12 2.42 35.12
C LEU A 328 -24.02 1.38 35.18
N TYR A 329 -23.02 1.50 34.30
CA TYR A 329 -21.93 0.53 34.14
C TYR A 329 -20.59 1.14 34.54
N SER A 330 -19.75 0.35 35.20
CA SER A 330 -18.32 0.64 35.36
C SER A 330 -17.57 0.40 34.04
N ASP A 331 -16.33 0.88 33.98
CA ASP A 331 -15.36 0.38 33.00
C ASP A 331 -15.07 -1.11 33.25
N GLU A 332 -14.49 -1.77 32.26
CA GLU A 332 -14.11 -3.18 32.36
C GLU A 332 -12.95 -3.36 33.36
N ILE A 333 -13.11 -4.32 34.26
CA ILE A 333 -12.07 -4.75 35.20
C ILE A 333 -11.42 -6.01 34.64
N THR A 334 -10.12 -5.95 34.41
CA THR A 334 -9.31 -7.04 33.90
C THR A 334 -8.49 -7.68 35.03
N VAL A 335 -8.52 -9.01 35.10
CA VAL A 335 -7.75 -9.81 36.05
C VAL A 335 -6.63 -10.54 35.30
N TYR A 336 -5.38 -10.25 35.65
CA TYR A 336 -4.18 -10.87 35.10
C TYR A 336 -3.58 -11.90 36.07
N GLU A 337 -2.84 -12.87 35.54
CA GLU A 337 -1.92 -13.66 36.35
C GLU A 337 -0.75 -12.77 36.86
N ALA A 338 -0.05 -13.23 37.90
CA ALA A 338 1.18 -12.57 38.31
C ALA A 338 2.19 -12.56 37.16
N PHE A 339 2.92 -11.45 36.99
CA PHE A 339 3.97 -11.35 35.98
C PHE A 339 5.06 -12.39 36.27
N VAL A 340 5.30 -13.29 35.32
CA VAL A 340 6.30 -14.38 35.41
C VAL A 340 7.49 -14.17 34.48
N GLY A 341 7.42 -13.19 33.57
CA GLY A 341 8.48 -12.86 32.62
C GLY A 341 7.97 -12.68 31.19
N PHE A 342 8.90 -12.49 30.27
CA PHE A 342 8.65 -12.44 28.83
C PHE A 342 9.77 -13.16 28.07
N LYS A 343 9.51 -13.53 26.82
CA LYS A 343 10.53 -13.93 25.85
C LYS A 343 10.71 -12.81 24.82
N LEU A 344 11.87 -12.76 24.19
CA LEU A 344 12.09 -11.86 23.06
C LEU A 344 11.74 -12.60 21.76
N ASN A 345 10.90 -11.97 20.95
CA ASN A 345 10.52 -12.45 19.64
C ASN A 345 11.20 -11.57 18.58
N TYR A 346 12.18 -12.14 17.89
CA TYR A 346 12.96 -11.49 16.86
C TYR A 346 12.22 -11.62 15.52
N GLN A 347 11.64 -10.52 15.04
CA GLN A 347 10.83 -10.51 13.82
C GLN A 347 11.65 -10.75 12.55
N ASN A 348 12.97 -10.53 12.61
CA ASN A 348 13.86 -10.89 11.51
C ASN A 348 13.92 -12.41 11.27
N LEU A 349 13.56 -13.23 12.26
CA LEU A 349 13.58 -14.68 12.16
C LEU A 349 12.22 -15.18 11.68
N SER A 350 12.23 -16.24 10.85
CA SER A 350 11.01 -16.85 10.33
C SER A 350 10.02 -17.24 11.44
N SER A 351 8.78 -16.78 11.31
CA SER A 351 7.65 -17.19 12.15
C SER A 351 6.96 -18.47 11.64
N VAL A 352 7.30 -18.90 10.42
CA VAL A 352 6.67 -20.03 9.71
C VAL A 352 7.50 -21.31 9.86
N TYR A 353 8.82 -21.21 9.77
CA TYR A 353 9.74 -22.35 9.84
C TYR A 353 10.59 -22.31 11.11
N THR A 354 11.28 -23.42 11.42
CA THR A 354 12.22 -23.45 12.55
C THR A 354 13.35 -22.45 12.30
N PRO A 355 13.52 -21.39 13.10
CA PRO A 355 14.51 -20.36 12.82
C PRO A 355 15.89 -20.73 13.37
N TYR A 356 16.92 -20.45 12.59
CA TYR A 356 18.33 -20.51 12.97
C TYR A 356 19.02 -19.21 12.55
N GLN A 357 20.14 -18.89 13.21
CA GLN A 357 21.09 -17.90 12.69
C GLN A 357 22.13 -18.59 11.81
N TYR A 358 22.61 -17.88 10.79
CA TYR A 358 23.75 -18.31 10.00
C TYR A 358 24.94 -18.61 10.92
N GLY A 359 25.52 -19.80 10.76
CA GLY A 359 26.57 -20.35 11.62
C GLY A 359 26.11 -21.20 12.80
N ASP A 360 24.80 -21.29 13.09
CA ASP A 360 24.28 -22.14 14.18
C ASP A 360 24.49 -23.63 13.90
N GLU A 361 24.68 -24.43 14.94
CA GLU A 361 24.67 -25.90 14.81
C GLU A 361 23.26 -26.43 15.07
N ALA A 362 22.68 -27.15 14.09
CA ALA A 362 21.38 -27.79 14.25
C ALA A 362 21.47 -29.31 14.20
N ALA A 363 20.60 -29.95 14.97
CA ALA A 363 20.44 -31.40 15.02
C ALA A 363 19.07 -31.80 14.46
N PHE A 364 19.06 -32.49 13.32
CA PHE A 364 17.88 -33.09 12.71
C PHE A 364 17.66 -34.50 13.27
N ARG A 365 16.71 -34.62 14.19
CA ARG A 365 16.48 -35.85 14.96
C ARG A 365 15.30 -36.64 14.45
N LEU A 366 15.50 -37.93 14.17
CA LEU A 366 14.44 -38.84 13.76
C LEU A 366 13.70 -39.37 15.00
N LEU A 367 12.39 -39.10 15.10
CA LEU A 367 11.57 -39.45 16.27
C LEU A 367 11.12 -40.92 16.30
N GLU A 368 10.93 -41.56 15.14
CA GLU A 368 10.44 -42.95 15.06
C GLU A 368 11.56 -44.00 15.06
N SER A 369 11.27 -45.21 15.53
CA SER A 369 12.20 -46.35 15.42
C SER A 369 12.30 -46.81 13.96
N SER A 370 13.51 -47.21 13.52
CA SER A 370 13.75 -47.66 12.15
C SER A 370 12.83 -48.82 11.77
N SER A 371 12.33 -48.84 10.54
CA SER A 371 11.65 -50.03 10.01
C SER A 371 12.64 -51.21 10.04
N ALA A 372 12.16 -52.45 10.22
CA ALA A 372 13.01 -53.63 10.32
C ALA A 372 13.94 -53.84 9.10
N ASN A 373 13.67 -53.16 7.98
CA ASN A 373 14.40 -53.26 6.72
C ASN A 373 15.28 -52.05 6.41
N THR A 374 15.33 -51.02 7.27
CA THR A 374 16.17 -49.84 7.05
C THR A 374 17.64 -50.18 7.32
N ALA A 375 18.52 -49.88 6.37
CA ALA A 375 19.98 -50.05 6.46
C ALA A 375 20.73 -48.71 6.64
N SER A 376 20.23 -47.62 6.07
CA SER A 376 20.78 -46.26 6.22
C SER A 376 19.71 -45.19 5.99
N TYR A 377 20.06 -43.94 6.23
CA TYR A 377 19.26 -42.76 5.87
C TYR A 377 20.09 -41.86 4.96
N ASP A 378 19.55 -41.49 3.81
CA ASP A 378 20.15 -40.52 2.89
C ASP A 378 19.47 -39.16 3.10
N TRP A 379 20.26 -38.11 3.30
CA TRP A 379 19.82 -36.76 3.61
C TRP A 379 20.03 -35.85 2.41
N TYR A 380 19.02 -35.04 2.10
CA TYR A 380 19.01 -34.09 1.00
C TYR A 380 18.56 -32.72 1.48
N LEU A 381 19.15 -31.66 0.96
CA LEU A 381 18.74 -30.28 1.19
C LEU A 381 18.04 -29.74 -0.04
N GLN A 382 17.00 -28.94 0.14
CA GLN A 382 16.29 -28.25 -0.94
C GLN A 382 15.85 -26.86 -0.48
N LYS A 383 16.04 -25.84 -1.32
CA LYS A 383 15.56 -24.48 -1.07
C LYS A 383 14.06 -24.38 -1.39
N MET A 384 13.26 -23.85 -0.48
CA MET A 384 11.78 -23.92 -0.55
C MET A 384 11.14 -23.00 -1.62
N ASN A 385 11.90 -22.04 -2.15
CA ASN A 385 11.43 -21.07 -3.16
C ASN A 385 12.38 -20.96 -4.38
N GLY A 386 13.29 -21.92 -4.56
CA GLY A 386 14.21 -22.01 -5.71
C GLY A 386 13.75 -23.04 -6.74
N ASP A 387 14.62 -23.42 -7.68
CA ASP A 387 14.33 -24.33 -8.82
C ASP A 387 13.92 -25.76 -8.44
N GLY A 388 13.70 -26.04 -7.15
CA GLY A 388 13.20 -27.34 -6.69
C GLY A 388 14.21 -28.47 -6.77
N ASN A 389 15.50 -28.19 -6.98
CA ASN A 389 16.55 -29.21 -6.98
C ASN A 389 16.89 -29.69 -5.57
N GLU A 390 17.06 -31.00 -5.41
CA GLU A 390 17.46 -31.64 -4.15
C GLU A 390 18.96 -32.00 -4.17
N PHE A 391 19.69 -31.60 -3.14
CA PHE A 391 21.14 -31.81 -3.03
C PHE A 391 21.45 -32.85 -1.97
N PHE A 392 22.16 -33.91 -2.35
CA PHE A 392 22.61 -34.91 -1.39
C PHE A 392 23.63 -34.32 -0.42
N ILE A 393 23.36 -34.44 0.88
CA ILE A 393 24.21 -33.90 1.96
C ILE A 393 25.05 -34.99 2.61
N ALA A 394 24.42 -36.10 2.99
CA ALA A 394 25.09 -37.19 3.70
C ALA A 394 24.24 -38.46 3.78
N SER A 395 24.89 -39.57 4.15
CA SER A 395 24.19 -40.77 4.63
C SER A 395 24.52 -41.02 6.10
N THR A 396 23.52 -41.32 6.92
CA THR A 396 23.69 -41.71 8.33
C THR A 396 23.32 -43.17 8.56
N PRO A 397 24.09 -43.93 9.37
CA PRO A 397 23.78 -45.32 9.67
C PRO A 397 22.64 -45.43 10.69
N VAL A 398 21.96 -46.58 10.75
CA VAL A 398 20.87 -46.80 11.74
C VAL A 398 21.32 -46.64 13.19
N SER A 399 22.59 -46.92 13.49
CA SER A 399 23.19 -46.77 14.82
C SER A 399 23.41 -45.32 15.25
N ASP A 400 23.47 -44.39 14.29
CA ASP A 400 23.68 -42.96 14.50
C ASP A 400 22.87 -42.20 13.46
N ARG A 401 21.55 -42.26 13.63
CA ARG A 401 20.59 -41.92 12.58
C ARG A 401 20.37 -40.43 12.40
N ASP A 402 20.65 -39.62 13.43
CA ASP A 402 20.41 -38.18 13.43
C ASP A 402 21.50 -37.46 12.62
N LEU A 403 21.19 -36.27 12.10
CA LEU A 403 22.15 -35.46 11.36
C LEU A 403 22.43 -34.16 12.11
N VAL A 404 23.70 -33.88 12.41
CA VAL A 404 24.12 -32.60 13.00
C VAL A 404 24.93 -31.82 11.96
N ARG A 405 24.55 -30.56 11.71
CA ARG A 405 25.22 -29.70 10.74
C ARG A 405 25.24 -28.25 11.19
N ARG A 406 26.28 -27.52 10.79
CA ARG A 406 26.35 -26.06 10.94
C ARG A 406 25.61 -25.37 9.78
N MET A 407 24.81 -24.35 10.09
CA MET A 407 23.97 -23.60 9.16
C MET A 407 24.79 -22.61 8.35
N ASN A 408 25.50 -23.07 7.33
CA ASN A 408 26.23 -22.20 6.40
C ASN A 408 25.39 -21.93 5.13
N VAL A 409 24.09 -21.70 5.35
CA VAL A 409 23.09 -21.34 4.32
C VAL A 409 22.24 -20.18 4.82
N VAL A 410 21.70 -19.38 3.91
CA VAL A 410 20.78 -18.26 4.22
C VAL A 410 19.48 -18.47 3.45
N GLY A 411 18.33 -18.24 4.11
CA GLY A 411 16.98 -18.37 3.57
C GLY A 411 16.20 -19.60 4.06
N ASP A 412 15.11 -19.92 3.35
CA ASP A 412 14.16 -20.99 3.70
C ASP A 412 14.51 -22.33 3.02
N TYR A 413 14.69 -23.40 3.80
CA TYR A 413 15.07 -24.72 3.32
C TYR A 413 14.19 -25.84 3.90
N GLN A 414 14.17 -26.95 3.16
CA GLN A 414 13.76 -28.24 3.68
C GLN A 414 14.88 -29.28 3.61
N MET A 415 15.05 -30.00 4.71
CA MET A 415 15.88 -31.18 4.82
C MET A 415 15.01 -32.42 4.64
N ILE A 416 15.29 -33.19 3.60
CA ILE A 416 14.58 -34.41 3.22
C ILE A 416 15.43 -35.59 3.63
N VAL A 417 14.87 -36.51 4.40
CA VAL A 417 15.57 -37.74 4.78
C VAL A 417 14.83 -38.94 4.24
N ARG A 418 15.56 -39.81 3.53
CA ARG A 418 15.01 -41.03 2.93
C ARG A 418 15.68 -42.23 3.56
N SER A 419 14.88 -43.07 4.22
CA SER A 419 15.34 -44.36 4.71
C SER A 419 15.56 -45.33 3.54
N LYS A 420 16.66 -46.07 3.57
CA LYS A 420 17.11 -46.94 2.47
C LYS A 420 17.26 -48.38 2.97
N SER A 421 16.76 -49.36 2.21
CA SER A 421 17.01 -50.79 2.48
C SER A 421 18.42 -51.22 2.05
N SER A 422 18.81 -52.43 2.46
CA SER A 422 20.10 -53.03 2.11
C SER A 422 20.31 -53.25 0.60
N ASP A 423 19.24 -53.27 -0.19
CA ASP A 423 19.28 -53.33 -1.66
C ASP A 423 19.29 -51.96 -2.34
N GLY A 424 19.27 -50.87 -1.57
CA GLY A 424 19.31 -49.49 -2.07
C GLY A 424 17.94 -48.86 -2.32
N THR A 425 16.83 -49.55 -2.07
CA THR A 425 15.48 -49.01 -2.29
C THR A 425 15.08 -48.02 -1.19
N TYR A 426 14.45 -46.89 -1.56
CA TYR A 426 13.90 -45.95 -0.59
C TYR A 426 12.58 -46.48 -0.01
N LEU A 427 12.47 -46.49 1.32
CA LEU A 427 11.34 -47.09 2.05
C LEU A 427 10.36 -46.05 2.59
N LYS A 428 10.88 -44.95 3.14
CA LYS A 428 10.13 -43.87 3.79
C LYS A 428 10.89 -42.56 3.64
N GLN A 429 10.15 -41.46 3.55
CA GLN A 429 10.66 -40.09 3.56
C GLN A 429 10.11 -39.34 4.78
N ASP A 430 10.96 -38.57 5.46
CA ASP A 430 10.58 -37.57 6.48
C ASP A 430 11.14 -36.20 6.05
N LEU A 431 10.56 -35.11 6.58
CA LEU A 431 10.86 -33.73 6.18
C LEU A 431 11.10 -32.85 7.42
N PHE A 432 12.09 -31.98 7.36
CA PHE A 432 12.32 -30.91 8.33
C PHE A 432 12.41 -29.57 7.61
N THR A 433 11.56 -28.62 7.96
CA THR A 433 11.57 -27.27 7.39
C THR A 433 12.21 -26.28 8.36
N PHE A 434 13.16 -25.51 7.87
CA PHE A 434 13.89 -24.51 8.66
C PHE A 434 14.21 -23.27 7.83
N SER A 435 14.53 -22.19 8.52
CA SER A 435 15.01 -20.94 7.94
C SER A 435 16.30 -20.54 8.67
N SER A 436 17.24 -19.96 7.95
CA SER A 436 18.53 -19.52 8.48
C SER A 436 18.78 -18.08 8.07
N GLU A 437 18.97 -17.19 9.05
CA GLU A 437 19.08 -15.74 8.81
C GLU A 437 20.50 -15.23 9.13
N ARG A 438 21.05 -14.40 8.24
CA ARG A 438 22.37 -13.78 8.41
C ARG A 438 22.21 -12.29 8.71
N LEU A 439 22.53 -11.88 9.94
CA LEU A 439 22.52 -10.47 10.34
C LEU A 439 23.87 -9.81 10.03
N VAL A 440 23.87 -8.74 9.24
CA VAL A 440 25.09 -8.03 8.84
C VAL A 440 25.12 -6.59 9.39
N VAL A 441 26.32 -5.99 9.43
CA VAL A 441 26.44 -4.56 9.71
C VAL A 441 25.64 -3.76 8.69
N GLY A 442 24.75 -2.90 9.18
CA GLY A 442 23.79 -2.15 8.38
C GLY A 442 22.35 -2.62 8.59
N ASP A 443 22.11 -3.87 8.97
CA ASP A 443 20.76 -4.38 9.23
C ASP A 443 20.11 -3.71 10.45
N THR A 444 18.79 -3.84 10.55
CA THR A 444 18.03 -3.47 11.74
C THR A 444 17.41 -4.70 12.37
N LEU A 445 17.71 -4.89 13.65
CA LEU A 445 17.10 -5.91 14.47
C LEU A 445 15.75 -5.43 14.99
N SER A 446 14.71 -6.22 14.78
CA SER A 446 13.32 -5.96 15.14
C SER A 446 12.87 -6.93 16.22
N VAL A 447 12.53 -6.42 17.40
CA VAL A 447 12.25 -7.25 18.58
C VAL A 447 10.96 -6.82 19.25
N ILE A 448 10.10 -7.78 19.57
CA ILE A 448 8.92 -7.55 20.41
C ILE A 448 8.99 -8.47 21.65
N PRO A 449 8.76 -7.92 22.87
CA PRO A 449 8.64 -8.75 24.06
C PRO A 449 7.27 -9.45 24.11
N ASP A 450 7.28 -10.78 24.15
CA ASP A 450 6.09 -11.61 24.33
C ASP A 450 5.97 -12.04 25.80
N VAL A 451 4.96 -11.53 26.51
CA VAL A 451 4.71 -11.90 27.90
C VAL A 451 4.37 -13.38 28.01
N ILE A 452 4.98 -14.07 28.98
CA ILE A 452 4.77 -15.50 29.19
C ILE A 452 3.42 -15.69 29.90
N GLY A 453 2.52 -16.48 29.29
CA GLY A 453 1.20 -16.78 29.86
C GLY A 453 0.23 -15.61 29.79
N SER A 454 -0.65 -15.48 30.78
CA SER A 454 -1.61 -14.36 30.88
C SER A 454 -1.22 -13.35 31.98
N GLY A 455 0.08 -13.28 32.26
CA GLY A 455 0.64 -12.38 33.27
C GLY A 455 0.42 -10.91 32.92
N LEU A 456 0.37 -10.04 33.95
CA LEU A 456 0.26 -8.60 33.76
C LEU A 456 1.40 -8.10 32.86
N PRO A 457 1.13 -7.62 31.64
CA PRO A 457 2.17 -7.12 30.74
C PRO A 457 2.82 -5.86 31.33
N PRO A 458 4.16 -5.74 31.31
CA PRO A 458 4.85 -4.53 31.71
C PRO A 458 4.40 -3.29 30.91
N ASP A 459 4.49 -2.12 31.54
CA ASP A 459 4.17 -0.83 30.92
C ASP A 459 5.27 -0.33 29.98
N SER A 460 6.53 -0.68 30.30
CA SER A 460 7.69 -0.34 29.50
C SER A 460 8.79 -1.40 29.57
N TYR A 461 9.66 -1.37 28.56
CA TYR A 461 10.85 -2.19 28.44
C TYR A 461 12.06 -1.29 28.23
N HIS A 462 13.14 -1.53 28.97
CA HIS A 462 14.40 -0.79 28.86
C HIS A 462 15.46 -1.73 28.28
N TRP A 463 16.02 -1.33 27.15
CA TRP A 463 16.88 -2.16 26.32
C TRP A 463 18.34 -1.79 26.50
N TYR A 464 19.16 -2.81 26.68
CA TYR A 464 20.61 -2.69 26.87
C TYR A 464 21.34 -3.58 25.88
N TYR A 465 22.39 -3.02 25.28
CA TYR A 465 23.38 -3.75 24.50
C TYR A 465 24.37 -4.39 25.46
N LEU A 466 24.60 -5.70 25.31
CA LEU A 466 25.53 -6.45 26.13
C LEU A 466 26.54 -7.18 25.23
N PRO A 467 27.78 -6.68 25.10
CA PRO A 467 28.80 -7.36 24.30
C PRO A 467 29.14 -8.72 24.91
N CYS A 468 29.39 -9.72 24.07
CA CYS A 468 29.75 -11.07 24.50
C CYS A 468 30.75 -11.71 23.54
N ASN A 469 31.32 -12.87 23.91
CA ASN A 469 32.16 -13.66 23.01
C ASN A 469 31.32 -14.66 22.19
N ALA A 470 31.97 -15.44 21.31
CA ALA A 470 31.30 -16.44 20.47
C ALA A 470 30.60 -17.58 21.24
N ASN A 471 30.99 -17.83 22.51
CA ASN A 471 30.30 -18.78 23.38
C ASN A 471 29.08 -18.15 24.09
N GLY A 472 28.87 -16.85 23.89
CA GLY A 472 27.84 -16.06 24.54
C GLY A 472 28.17 -15.66 25.98
N ASP A 473 29.43 -15.77 26.42
CA ASP A 473 29.87 -15.26 27.73
C ASP A 473 29.90 -13.74 27.74
N TYR A 474 29.34 -13.11 28.78
CA TYR A 474 29.22 -11.65 28.90
C TYR A 474 29.59 -11.13 30.29
N ASP A 475 29.93 -9.84 30.37
CA ASP A 475 30.11 -9.10 31.63
C ASP A 475 29.04 -8.02 31.76
N LEU A 476 28.17 -8.15 32.77
CA LEU A 476 27.10 -7.20 33.06
C LEU A 476 27.60 -5.78 33.33
N SER A 477 28.88 -5.60 33.71
CA SER A 477 29.47 -4.27 33.90
C SER A 477 29.64 -3.49 32.58
N GLN A 478 29.62 -4.19 31.44
CA GLN A 478 29.81 -3.61 30.11
C GLN A 478 28.49 -3.29 29.40
N LYS A 479 27.34 -3.47 30.06
CA LYS A 479 26.04 -3.16 29.45
C LYS A 479 25.95 -1.68 29.10
N ARG A 480 25.35 -1.37 27.94
CA ARG A 480 25.12 0.00 27.47
C ARG A 480 23.63 0.19 27.24
N GLU A 481 23.08 1.24 27.80
CA GLU A 481 21.67 1.58 27.55
C GLU A 481 21.48 2.01 26.09
N ILE A 482 20.43 1.50 25.47
CA ILE A 482 20.09 1.82 24.07
C ILE A 482 18.89 2.77 24.05
N LYS A 483 17.71 2.28 24.47
CA LYS A 483 16.42 2.98 24.40
C LYS A 483 15.42 2.30 25.34
N SER A 484 14.30 2.97 25.60
CA SER A 484 13.11 2.37 26.23
C SER A 484 11.94 2.32 25.23
N THR A 485 11.11 1.29 25.30
CA THR A 485 9.87 1.15 24.52
C THR A 485 8.68 0.97 25.46
N ALA A 486 7.50 1.45 25.05
CA ALA A 486 6.27 1.22 25.78
C ALA A 486 5.73 -0.20 25.53
N LYS A 487 4.72 -0.60 26.30
CA LYS A 487 3.98 -1.85 26.09
C LYS A 487 3.47 -1.96 24.65
N GLY A 488 3.81 -3.06 23.98
CA GLY A 488 3.37 -3.34 22.61
C GLY A 488 4.16 -2.61 21.52
N GLU A 489 5.09 -1.72 21.87
CA GLU A 489 5.98 -1.09 20.89
C GLU A 489 7.09 -2.04 20.49
N MET A 490 7.31 -2.18 19.18
CA MET A 490 8.44 -2.91 18.62
C MET A 490 9.73 -2.14 18.86
N PHE A 491 10.78 -2.86 19.26
CA PHE A 491 12.12 -2.32 19.43
C PHE A 491 12.93 -2.56 18.16
N TYR A 492 13.36 -1.46 17.54
CA TYR A 492 14.26 -1.46 16.39
C TYR A 492 15.67 -1.06 16.82
N TYR A 493 16.67 -1.87 16.46
CA TYR A 493 18.07 -1.62 16.78
C TYR A 493 18.96 -1.73 15.53
N PRO A 494 19.55 -0.61 15.05
CA PRO A 494 20.46 -0.65 13.92
C PRO A 494 21.79 -1.32 14.32
N LEU A 495 22.23 -2.28 13.51
CA LEU A 495 23.44 -3.07 13.73
C LEU A 495 24.65 -2.35 13.12
N LEU A 496 25.41 -1.64 13.96
CA LEU A 496 26.49 -0.75 13.51
C LEU A 496 27.88 -1.40 13.52
N THR A 497 28.04 -2.53 14.21
CA THR A 497 29.35 -3.16 14.42
C THR A 497 29.25 -4.68 14.36
N ALA A 498 30.17 -5.32 13.63
CA ALA A 498 30.30 -6.76 13.59
C ALA A 498 30.77 -7.30 14.95
N GLY A 499 30.37 -8.52 15.29
CA GLY A 499 30.70 -9.20 16.54
C GLY A 499 29.52 -9.94 17.16
N TYR A 500 29.62 -10.23 18.45
CA TYR A 500 28.60 -10.97 19.21
C TYR A 500 28.03 -10.11 20.33
N PHE A 501 26.72 -10.13 20.48
CA PHE A 501 26.05 -9.46 21.59
C PHE A 501 24.79 -10.21 22.03
N ARG A 502 24.27 -9.81 23.20
CA ARG A 502 22.93 -10.18 23.67
C ARG A 502 22.16 -8.91 23.98
N LEU A 503 20.84 -8.96 23.85
CA LEU A 503 19.98 -7.92 24.38
C LEU A 503 19.66 -8.23 25.85
N LEU A 504 19.95 -7.29 26.73
CA LEU A 504 19.45 -7.33 28.10
C LEU A 504 18.24 -6.39 28.17
N VAL A 505 17.12 -6.90 28.68
CA VAL A 505 15.88 -6.15 28.80
C VAL A 505 15.43 -6.17 30.25
N THR A 506 15.21 -4.97 30.79
CA THR A 506 14.48 -4.81 32.05
C THR A 506 13.10 -4.26 31.74
N SER A 507 12.15 -4.41 32.66
CA SER A 507 10.80 -3.92 32.42
C SER A 507 10.25 -3.21 33.66
N THR A 508 9.26 -2.35 33.47
CA THR A 508 8.57 -1.68 34.57
C THR A 508 7.07 -1.96 34.54
N THR A 509 6.47 -2.04 35.72
CA THR A 509 5.03 -2.15 35.95
C THR A 509 4.63 -1.06 36.94
N ASN A 510 3.68 -0.22 36.56
CA ASN A 510 3.31 1.02 37.25
C ASN A 510 4.50 1.95 37.53
N GLY A 511 5.45 2.04 36.59
CA GLY A 511 6.66 2.87 36.72
C GLY A 511 7.72 2.36 37.70
N VAL A 512 7.57 1.14 38.24
CA VAL A 512 8.57 0.49 39.11
C VAL A 512 9.09 -0.77 38.41
N LEU A 513 10.36 -1.14 38.62
CA LEU A 513 10.93 -2.37 38.05
C LEU A 513 10.04 -3.59 38.31
N SER A 514 9.66 -4.29 37.25
CA SER A 514 8.90 -5.53 37.33
C SER A 514 9.69 -6.56 38.12
N THR A 515 9.02 -7.29 39.01
CA THR A 515 9.64 -8.32 39.84
C THR A 515 8.99 -9.67 39.57
N VAL A 516 9.77 -10.74 39.67
CA VAL A 516 9.28 -12.13 39.66
C VAL A 516 9.59 -12.77 41.01
N THR A 517 8.78 -13.74 41.42
CA THR A 517 9.05 -14.53 42.62
C THR A 517 9.92 -15.73 42.27
N GLN A 518 11.17 -15.71 42.72
CA GLN A 518 12.08 -16.85 42.62
C GLN A 518 12.40 -17.35 44.04
N ASN A 519 12.17 -18.64 44.29
CA ASN A 519 12.39 -19.27 45.61
C ASN A 519 11.69 -18.55 46.79
N GLY A 520 10.57 -17.86 46.54
CA GLY A 520 9.82 -17.13 47.56
C GLY A 520 10.26 -15.68 47.79
N GLU A 521 11.29 -15.19 47.11
CA GLU A 521 11.73 -13.78 47.16
C GLU A 521 11.37 -13.03 45.87
N LYS A 522 10.94 -11.76 46.00
CA LYS A 522 10.70 -10.87 44.84
C LYS A 522 12.03 -10.28 44.38
N THR A 523 12.44 -10.60 43.16
CA THR A 523 13.67 -10.06 42.54
C THR A 523 13.34 -9.31 41.26
N ALA A 524 14.14 -8.30 40.92
CA ALA A 524 13.96 -7.55 39.67
C ALA A 524 14.13 -8.48 38.46
N TYR A 525 13.16 -8.45 37.55
CA TYR A 525 13.19 -9.27 36.36
C TYR A 525 14.10 -8.65 35.30
N ASN A 526 15.13 -9.41 34.95
CA ASN A 526 16.04 -9.10 33.85
C ASN A 526 15.97 -10.27 32.87
N HIS A 527 15.67 -10.00 31.61
CA HIS A 527 15.73 -10.99 30.54
C HIS A 527 16.99 -10.76 29.73
N VAL A 528 17.83 -11.78 29.61
CA VAL A 528 18.97 -11.78 28.68
C VAL A 528 18.55 -12.63 27.49
N GLY A 529 18.45 -11.98 26.33
CA GLY A 529 18.09 -12.61 25.07
C GLY A 529 19.12 -13.59 24.55
N GLU A 530 18.83 -14.12 23.37
CA GLU A 530 19.68 -15.08 22.68
C GLU A 530 20.98 -14.45 22.20
N LEU A 531 21.97 -15.30 21.90
CA LEU A 531 23.23 -14.86 21.31
C LEU A 531 22.95 -14.35 19.90
N ILE A 532 23.32 -13.12 19.59
CA ILE A 532 23.18 -12.53 18.27
C ILE A 532 24.58 -12.33 17.69
N ARG A 533 24.79 -12.84 16.48
CA ARG A 533 26.01 -12.59 15.72
C ARG A 533 25.73 -11.60 14.60
N VAL A 534 26.55 -10.57 14.51
CA VAL A 534 26.56 -9.59 13.42
C VAL A 534 27.82 -9.79 12.61
N TYR A 535 27.66 -10.01 11.32
CA TYR A 535 28.75 -10.22 10.36
C TYR A 535 29.17 -8.89 9.72
N ALA A 536 30.46 -8.73 9.40
CA ALA A 536 30.82 -7.71 8.41
C ALA A 536 30.21 -8.09 7.03
N PRO A 537 29.91 -7.14 6.14
CA PRO A 537 29.27 -7.45 4.85
C PRO A 537 30.00 -8.54 4.05
N GLU A 538 31.33 -8.46 4.00
CA GLU A 538 32.21 -9.42 3.29
C GLU A 538 32.48 -10.71 4.08
N GLU A 539 32.01 -10.82 5.34
CA GLU A 539 32.35 -11.94 6.22
C GLU A 539 31.49 -13.17 5.92
N LEU A 540 32.14 -14.21 5.37
CA LEU A 540 31.56 -15.54 5.18
C LEU A 540 32.32 -16.59 5.99
N LEU A 541 31.61 -17.62 6.44
CA LEU A 541 32.24 -18.75 7.09
C LEU A 541 32.90 -19.65 6.05
N SER A 542 34.18 -19.98 6.25
CA SER A 542 34.87 -20.97 5.43
C SER A 542 34.12 -22.30 5.50
N ALA A 543 33.73 -22.84 4.34
CA ALA A 543 33.01 -24.09 4.25
C ALA A 543 33.83 -25.25 4.85
N GLU A 544 33.24 -25.96 5.81
CA GLU A 544 33.78 -27.20 6.40
C GLU A 544 32.94 -28.41 5.98
N SER A 545 33.50 -29.63 6.11
CA SER A 545 32.80 -30.86 5.70
C SER A 545 31.49 -31.15 6.46
N ASN A 546 31.27 -30.47 7.59
CA ASN A 546 30.08 -30.62 8.44
C ASN A 546 29.10 -29.45 8.32
N ASP A 547 29.29 -28.57 7.32
CA ASP A 547 28.38 -27.48 7.05
C ASP A 547 27.22 -27.96 6.17
N LEU A 548 26.02 -27.44 6.42
CA LEU A 548 25.06 -27.28 5.34
C LEU A 548 25.54 -26.12 4.52
N VAL A 549 25.84 -26.40 3.27
CA VAL A 549 26.13 -25.38 2.28
C VAL A 549 25.24 -25.67 1.08
N ASP A 550 24.78 -24.62 0.42
CA ASP A 550 23.97 -24.78 -0.78
C ASP A 550 24.89 -25.14 -1.95
N PHE A 551 24.97 -26.44 -2.27
CA PHE A 551 25.83 -26.94 -3.33
C PHE A 551 25.35 -26.58 -4.75
N SER A 552 24.10 -26.13 -4.93
CA SER A 552 23.70 -25.49 -6.20
C SER A 552 24.49 -24.24 -6.50
N VAL A 553 25.04 -23.61 -5.45
CA VAL A 553 25.61 -22.26 -5.53
C VAL A 553 27.08 -22.22 -5.13
N LEU A 554 27.67 -23.33 -4.65
CA LEU A 554 29.08 -23.38 -4.23
C LEU A 554 30.09 -23.43 -5.37
N GLY A 555 29.65 -23.86 -6.56
CA GLY A 555 30.46 -23.74 -7.77
C GLY A 555 30.51 -22.29 -8.24
N SER A 556 29.37 -21.60 -8.17
CA SER A 556 29.16 -20.25 -8.67
C SER A 556 29.53 -19.19 -7.64
N HIS A 557 30.22 -18.12 -8.02
CA HIS A 557 30.28 -16.93 -7.16
C HIS A 557 28.90 -16.27 -6.90
N GLU A 558 27.79 -16.83 -7.41
CA GLU A 558 26.41 -16.40 -7.16
C GLU A 558 25.96 -16.47 -5.70
N PHE A 559 26.51 -17.38 -4.87
CA PHE A 559 26.09 -17.44 -3.45
C PHE A 559 26.62 -16.24 -2.70
N ALA A 560 27.90 -15.94 -2.91
CA ALA A 560 28.55 -14.77 -2.35
C ALA A 560 27.97 -13.48 -2.97
N ALA A 561 27.67 -13.47 -4.27
CA ALA A 561 27.06 -12.32 -4.94
C ALA A 561 25.62 -12.06 -4.48
N SER A 562 24.79 -13.09 -4.30
CA SER A 562 23.39 -12.92 -3.87
C SER A 562 23.29 -12.37 -2.44
N ILE A 563 24.09 -12.88 -1.51
CA ILE A 563 24.06 -12.43 -0.11
C ILE A 563 24.73 -11.06 0.11
N ASN A 564 25.57 -10.61 -0.83
CA ASN A 564 26.21 -9.29 -0.77
C ASN A 564 25.60 -8.27 -1.74
N SER A 565 24.61 -8.68 -2.54
CA SER A 565 23.93 -7.81 -3.50
C SER A 565 23.29 -6.61 -2.82
N ARG A 566 23.40 -5.44 -3.45
CA ARG A 566 22.73 -4.20 -3.04
C ARG A 566 21.66 -3.83 -4.05
N VAL A 567 20.55 -3.28 -3.53
CA VAL A 567 19.54 -2.62 -4.36
C VAL A 567 20.08 -1.26 -4.77
N GLU A 568 20.06 -0.99 -6.08
CA GLU A 568 20.62 0.21 -6.70
C GLU A 568 19.61 0.92 -7.61
N GLY A 569 19.85 2.21 -7.85
CA GLY A 569 19.01 3.02 -8.74
C GLY A 569 17.58 3.19 -8.21
N VAL A 570 17.43 3.34 -6.90
CA VAL A 570 16.11 3.56 -6.28
C VAL A 570 15.57 4.93 -6.68
N VAL A 571 14.34 4.95 -7.15
CA VAL A 571 13.58 6.15 -7.49
C VAL A 571 12.28 6.17 -6.69
N ILE A 572 11.90 7.36 -6.20
CA ILE A 572 10.61 7.59 -5.53
C ILE A 572 9.84 8.61 -6.35
N GLU A 573 8.66 8.22 -6.82
CA GLU A 573 7.79 9.04 -7.64
C GLU A 573 6.30 8.81 -7.28
N GLY A 574 5.37 9.37 -8.07
CA GLY A 574 3.94 9.19 -7.91
C GLY A 574 3.36 8.35 -9.04
N SER A 575 2.48 7.40 -8.72
CA SER A 575 1.85 6.52 -9.71
C SER A 575 0.42 6.16 -9.31
N GLN A 576 -0.42 5.85 -10.31
CA GLN A 576 -1.78 5.42 -10.07
C GLN A 576 -1.87 3.90 -9.94
N TYR A 577 -2.38 3.42 -8.80
CA TYR A 577 -2.57 2.00 -8.51
C TYR A 577 -4.01 1.75 -8.05
N MET A 578 -4.72 0.84 -8.73
CA MET A 578 -6.12 0.49 -8.44
C MET A 578 -7.09 1.70 -8.34
N GLY A 579 -6.79 2.79 -9.03
CA GLY A 579 -7.59 4.03 -9.02
C GLY A 579 -7.22 5.03 -7.93
N GLU A 580 -6.22 4.73 -7.10
CA GLU A 580 -5.64 5.63 -6.10
C GLU A 580 -4.28 6.17 -6.57
N ASN A 581 -3.94 7.39 -6.18
CA ASN A 581 -2.62 7.98 -6.41
C ASN A 581 -1.75 7.69 -5.19
N LEU A 582 -0.68 6.93 -5.37
CA LEU A 582 0.20 6.51 -4.28
C LEU A 582 1.65 6.91 -4.57
N LEU A 583 2.45 6.97 -3.51
CA LEU A 583 3.89 6.96 -3.64
C LEU A 583 4.33 5.61 -4.21
N TYR A 584 5.18 5.67 -5.21
CA TYR A 584 5.65 4.53 -5.97
C TYR A 584 7.17 4.53 -5.97
N VAL A 585 7.76 3.39 -5.62
CA VAL A 585 9.20 3.23 -5.48
C VAL A 585 9.64 2.09 -6.37
N HIS A 586 10.65 2.32 -7.20
CA HIS A 586 11.20 1.30 -8.09
C HIS A 586 12.72 1.38 -8.13
N TRP A 587 13.37 0.30 -8.57
CA TRP A 587 14.83 0.18 -8.59
C TRP A 587 15.30 -0.67 -9.77
N SER A 588 16.61 -0.70 -9.98
CA SER A 588 17.23 -1.56 -11.00
C SER A 588 16.99 -3.03 -10.67
N PRO A 589 16.69 -3.90 -11.66
CA PRO A 589 16.52 -5.33 -11.42
C PRO A 589 17.72 -5.94 -10.67
N CYS A 590 17.45 -6.81 -9.69
CA CYS A 590 18.48 -7.57 -8.96
C CYS A 590 18.41 -9.05 -9.39
N ALA A 591 19.54 -9.75 -9.36
CA ALA A 591 19.56 -11.18 -9.65
C ALA A 591 18.87 -12.00 -8.55
N GLY A 592 18.21 -13.11 -8.90
CA GLY A 592 17.63 -14.05 -7.92
C GLY A 592 16.14 -13.83 -7.61
N VAL A 593 15.71 -14.17 -6.40
CA VAL A 593 14.28 -14.17 -6.01
C VAL A 593 13.81 -12.76 -5.65
N ASN A 594 12.66 -12.34 -6.19
CA ASN A 594 12.02 -11.03 -5.97
C ASN A 594 11.38 -10.92 -4.57
N ARG A 595 12.18 -11.07 -3.51
CA ARG A 595 11.78 -10.76 -2.14
C ARG A 595 12.60 -9.59 -1.63
N TYR A 596 11.91 -8.63 -1.04
CA TYR A 596 12.49 -7.37 -0.58
C TYR A 596 12.01 -7.02 0.82
N GLU A 597 12.90 -6.37 1.56
CA GLU A 597 12.59 -5.66 2.79
C GLU A 597 12.83 -4.17 2.57
N VAL A 598 11.84 -3.35 2.91
CA VAL A 598 11.94 -1.89 2.86
C VAL A 598 11.88 -1.35 4.27
N GLU A 599 12.92 -0.65 4.68
CA GLU A 599 12.95 0.08 5.93
C GLU A 599 12.64 1.55 5.67
N MET A 600 11.65 2.08 6.39
CA MET A 600 11.26 3.49 6.35
C MET A 600 11.41 4.10 7.74
N ILE A 601 12.05 5.27 7.83
CA ILE A 601 12.23 6.03 9.07
C ILE A 601 11.62 7.42 8.88
N PHE A 602 10.65 7.77 9.72
CA PHE A 602 9.93 9.05 9.64
C PHE A 602 10.63 10.15 10.44
N GLU A 603 10.19 11.41 10.25
CA GLU A 603 10.75 12.60 10.92
C GLU A 603 10.70 12.48 12.47
N ASP A 604 9.65 11.85 13.01
CA ASP A 604 9.47 11.59 14.44
C ASP A 604 10.29 10.40 14.98
N LYS A 605 11.13 9.78 14.12
CA LYS A 605 11.95 8.59 14.40
C LYS A 605 11.15 7.32 14.64
N SER A 606 9.85 7.30 14.30
CA SER A 606 9.14 6.05 14.09
C SER A 606 9.71 5.33 12.87
N MET A 607 9.62 4.00 12.89
CA MET A 607 10.16 3.13 11.84
C MET A 607 9.10 2.13 11.44
N VAL A 608 9.04 1.85 10.15
CA VAL A 608 8.21 0.80 9.55
C VAL A 608 9.12 -0.07 8.69
N ILE A 609 8.97 -1.38 8.79
CA ILE A 609 9.62 -2.35 7.89
C ILE A 609 8.51 -3.04 7.11
N LEU A 610 8.61 -3.03 5.79
CA LEU A 610 7.69 -3.73 4.89
C LEU A 610 8.43 -4.93 4.29
N ASP A 611 7.93 -6.14 4.55
CA ASP A 611 8.40 -7.37 3.89
C ASP A 611 7.47 -7.71 2.73
N SER A 612 8.05 -7.88 1.54
CA SER A 612 7.37 -8.35 0.32
C SER A 612 6.57 -9.66 0.51
N ALA A 613 6.99 -10.56 1.39
CA ALA A 613 6.30 -11.83 1.67
C ALA A 613 4.99 -11.63 2.44
N GLU A 614 4.92 -10.59 3.27
CA GLU A 614 3.71 -10.22 4.02
C GLU A 614 2.84 -9.23 3.25
N ASN A 615 3.43 -8.46 2.34
CA ASN A 615 2.81 -7.34 1.62
C ASN A 615 2.72 -7.57 0.10
N VAL A 616 2.50 -8.82 -0.32
CA VAL A 616 2.51 -9.26 -1.73
C VAL A 616 1.62 -8.45 -2.68
N ALA A 617 0.60 -7.76 -2.19
CA ALA A 617 -0.33 -6.99 -3.01
C ALA A 617 0.21 -5.65 -3.49
N VAL A 618 1.27 -5.13 -2.87
CA VAL A 618 1.86 -3.82 -3.21
C VAL A 618 3.28 -3.93 -3.74
N PHE A 619 3.89 -5.12 -3.71
CA PHE A 619 5.20 -5.40 -4.28
C PHE A 619 5.09 -6.03 -5.67
N GLY A 620 6.02 -5.68 -6.55
CA GLY A 620 6.27 -6.36 -7.81
C GLY A 620 7.71 -6.88 -7.90
N ASP A 621 8.19 -7.10 -9.12
CA ASP A 621 9.50 -7.71 -9.37
C ASP A 621 10.68 -6.84 -8.90
N ASN A 622 10.58 -5.52 -9.05
CA ASN A 622 11.62 -4.53 -8.69
C ASN A 622 11.00 -3.17 -8.31
N TYR A 623 9.82 -3.22 -7.69
CA TYR A 623 9.08 -2.03 -7.28
C TYR A 623 8.13 -2.33 -6.13
N PHE A 624 7.67 -1.29 -5.44
CA PHE A 624 6.50 -1.37 -4.57
C PHE A 624 5.73 -0.04 -4.50
N TYR A 625 4.45 -0.14 -4.14
CA TYR A 625 3.62 1.01 -3.79
C TYR A 625 3.60 1.19 -2.28
N ILE A 626 3.84 2.41 -1.80
CA ILE A 626 3.70 2.71 -0.37
C ILE A 626 2.20 2.82 -0.07
N PRO A 627 1.65 1.98 0.83
CA PRO A 627 0.24 2.09 1.20
C PRO A 627 -0.05 3.45 1.85
N SER A 628 -1.21 4.02 1.55
CA SER A 628 -1.65 5.30 2.14
C SER A 628 -1.79 5.27 3.67
N SER A 629 -1.91 4.07 4.26
CA SER A 629 -1.88 3.85 5.71
C SER A 629 -0.47 3.94 6.32
N VAL A 630 0.59 3.91 5.50
CA VAL A 630 1.99 4.00 5.92
C VAL A 630 2.52 5.40 5.68
N ALA A 631 2.40 5.93 4.46
CA ALA A 631 2.79 7.30 4.12
C ALA A 631 2.02 7.82 2.89
N GLY A 632 1.77 9.13 2.87
CA GLY A 632 1.26 9.87 1.71
C GLY A 632 2.26 10.92 1.20
N PHE A 633 1.88 11.69 0.17
CA PHE A 633 2.75 12.67 -0.48
C PHE A 633 3.25 13.78 0.44
N ASP A 634 2.50 14.08 1.50
CA ASP A 634 2.84 15.12 2.47
C ASP A 634 3.84 14.70 3.55
N ASP A 635 3.98 13.40 3.76
CA ASP A 635 4.85 12.83 4.76
C ASP A 635 6.32 13.01 4.41
N LYS A 636 7.17 12.77 5.41
CA LYS A 636 8.62 12.92 5.31
C LYS A 636 9.30 11.72 5.92
N PHE A 637 10.13 11.06 5.15
CA PHE A 637 10.81 9.85 5.58
C PHE A 637 12.12 9.64 4.84
N SER A 638 13.01 8.85 5.44
CA SER A 638 14.10 8.20 4.72
C SER A 638 13.77 6.74 4.51
N LEU A 639 14.14 6.16 3.38
CA LEU A 639 13.98 4.74 3.10
C LEU A 639 15.26 4.09 2.60
N ARG A 640 15.35 2.78 2.79
CA ARG A 640 16.35 1.92 2.16
C ARG A 640 15.77 0.55 1.92
N ILE A 641 16.29 -0.15 0.92
CA ILE A 641 15.72 -1.40 0.41
C ILE A 641 16.83 -2.44 0.39
N LYS A 642 16.52 -3.68 0.77
CA LYS A 642 17.37 -4.82 0.45
C LYS A 642 16.57 -5.92 -0.22
N GLN A 643 17.23 -6.66 -1.10
CA GLN A 643 16.76 -7.99 -1.44
C GLN A 643 16.92 -8.88 -0.19
N LYS A 644 15.99 -9.81 0.03
CA LYS A 644 16.09 -10.76 1.14
C LYS A 644 17.41 -11.52 1.03
N ASP A 645 18.10 -11.67 2.17
CA ASP A 645 19.46 -12.23 2.30
C ASP A 645 20.61 -11.31 1.82
N GLY A 646 20.31 -10.21 1.13
CA GLY A 646 21.28 -9.23 0.62
C GLY A 646 21.61 -8.07 1.58
N LEU A 647 22.20 -7.01 1.05
CA LEU A 647 22.56 -5.79 1.77
C LEU A 647 21.56 -4.66 1.49
N TYR A 648 21.33 -3.82 2.50
CA TYR A 648 20.57 -2.58 2.31
C TYR A 648 21.27 -1.63 1.33
N SER A 649 20.46 -0.99 0.50
CA SER A 649 20.83 0.21 -0.25
C SER A 649 21.27 1.33 0.70
N GLU A 650 21.84 2.39 0.12
CA GLU A 650 21.95 3.66 0.82
C GLU A 650 20.57 4.21 1.23
N TYR A 651 20.57 5.18 2.14
CA TYR A 651 19.34 5.88 2.52
C TYR A 651 18.96 6.91 1.45
N TYR A 652 17.69 6.86 1.03
CA TYR A 652 17.02 7.84 0.17
C TYR A 652 16.06 8.69 1.01
N TYR A 653 16.08 10.01 0.84
CA TYR A 653 15.43 10.96 1.74
C TYR A 653 14.31 11.72 1.04
N TYR A 654 13.06 11.32 1.28
CA TYR A 654 11.85 11.94 0.73
C TYR A 654 11.41 13.12 1.61
N GLY A 655 11.49 14.34 1.08
CA GLY A 655 11.05 15.57 1.77
C GLY A 655 11.90 15.97 3.00
N ILE A 656 12.97 15.23 3.30
CA ILE A 656 13.90 15.47 4.41
C ILE A 656 15.26 15.88 3.85
N ALA A 657 15.81 17.02 4.28
CA ALA A 657 17.20 17.36 3.98
C ALA A 657 18.14 16.43 4.76
N ASN A 658 19.05 15.76 4.06
CA ASN A 658 20.08 14.97 4.73
C ASN A 658 21.25 15.86 5.20
N SER A 659 22.29 15.26 5.79
CA SER A 659 23.46 16.02 6.29
C SER A 659 24.26 16.73 5.20
N GLN A 660 24.11 16.32 3.94
CA GLN A 660 24.77 16.90 2.77
C GLN A 660 23.90 17.98 2.09
N GLY A 661 22.64 18.12 2.51
CA GLY A 661 21.69 19.15 2.07
C GLY A 661 20.82 18.70 0.89
N ALA A 662 20.10 19.65 0.29
CA ALA A 662 19.15 19.38 -0.80
C ALA A 662 19.79 19.08 -2.17
N GLY A 663 21.13 19.11 -2.27
CA GLY A 663 21.87 18.80 -3.50
C GLY A 663 22.48 17.40 -3.53
N ASP A 664 22.16 16.55 -2.54
CA ASP A 664 22.58 15.15 -2.52
C ASP A 664 21.76 14.32 -3.52
N ALA A 665 22.41 13.39 -4.21
CA ALA A 665 21.77 12.51 -5.20
C ALA A 665 20.64 11.65 -4.60
N ASN A 666 20.69 11.37 -3.30
CA ASN A 666 19.69 10.58 -2.58
C ASN A 666 18.60 11.45 -1.93
N HIS A 667 18.62 12.78 -2.11
CA HIS A 667 17.56 13.66 -1.65
C HIS A 667 16.46 13.79 -2.70
N ILE A 668 15.23 13.51 -2.30
CA ILE A 668 14.06 13.51 -3.18
C ILE A 668 13.07 14.56 -2.68
N LEU A 669 12.71 15.48 -3.57
CA LEU A 669 11.72 16.51 -3.29
C LEU A 669 10.34 15.88 -3.11
N LYS A 670 9.51 16.48 -2.25
CA LYS A 670 8.12 16.05 -2.13
C LYS A 670 7.40 16.23 -3.46
N ILE A 671 6.62 15.23 -3.81
CA ILE A 671 5.76 15.24 -4.99
C ILE A 671 4.57 16.17 -4.70
N ASP A 672 4.21 17.01 -5.66
CA ASP A 672 3.07 17.91 -5.56
C ASP A 672 1.79 17.17 -6.01
N ASP A 673 0.77 17.19 -5.16
CA ASP A 673 -0.53 16.55 -5.40
C ASP A 673 -1.21 17.08 -6.68
N ASP A 674 -0.87 18.29 -7.12
CA ASP A 674 -1.37 18.86 -8.36
C ASP A 674 -0.83 18.17 -9.63
N LYS A 675 0.23 17.34 -9.51
CA LYS A 675 0.84 16.58 -10.61
C LYS A 675 0.25 15.18 -10.80
N THR A 676 -0.79 14.83 -10.06
CA THR A 676 -1.51 13.56 -10.23
C THR A 676 -2.02 13.25 -11.65
N PRO A 677 -2.33 14.21 -12.55
CA PRO A 677 -2.67 13.90 -13.95
C PRO A 677 -1.55 13.19 -14.73
N TYR A 678 -0.31 13.29 -14.26
CA TYR A 678 0.87 12.67 -14.88
C TYR A 678 1.16 11.26 -14.35
N PHE A 679 0.47 10.81 -13.29
CA PHE A 679 0.65 9.47 -12.70
C PHE A 679 -0.06 8.35 -13.49
N ALA A 680 -0.74 8.70 -14.58
CA ALA A 680 -1.39 7.72 -15.44
C ALA A 680 -0.37 6.74 -16.00
N ASN A 681 -0.57 5.44 -15.77
CA ASN A 681 0.32 4.40 -16.25
C ASN A 681 0.41 4.42 -17.78
N VAL A 682 1.64 4.44 -18.30
CA VAL A 682 1.93 4.34 -19.73
C VAL A 682 2.08 2.88 -20.12
N ALA A 683 3.05 2.20 -19.51
CA ALA A 683 3.29 0.77 -19.62
C ALA A 683 4.31 0.33 -18.56
N ASN A 684 4.19 -0.88 -18.00
CA ASN A 684 5.24 -1.57 -17.22
C ASN A 684 6.14 -0.63 -16.39
N ASN A 685 5.58 0.01 -15.36
CA ASN A 685 6.27 0.94 -14.46
C ASN A 685 6.68 2.30 -15.04
N ILE A 686 6.29 2.61 -16.27
CA ILE A 686 6.49 3.91 -16.91
C ILE A 686 5.22 4.75 -16.74
N ASN A 687 5.38 6.01 -16.36
CA ASN A 687 4.30 6.99 -16.28
C ASN A 687 4.78 8.37 -16.79
N GLY A 688 3.94 9.41 -16.67
CA GLY A 688 4.24 10.75 -17.16
C GLY A 688 4.91 11.67 -16.14
N TYR A 689 5.19 11.23 -14.93
CA TYR A 689 5.91 11.96 -13.91
C TYR A 689 7.37 11.51 -13.93
N VAL A 690 8.25 12.39 -14.41
CA VAL A 690 9.63 12.03 -14.74
C VAL A 690 10.58 12.75 -13.79
N THR A 691 11.28 12.00 -12.95
CA THR A 691 12.21 12.53 -11.95
C THR A 691 13.67 12.31 -12.32
N THR A 692 13.94 11.36 -13.21
CA THR A 692 15.29 11.03 -13.70
C THR A 692 15.37 11.05 -15.22
N LEU A 693 16.57 11.22 -15.78
CA LEU A 693 16.78 11.15 -17.22
C LEU A 693 16.49 9.74 -17.77
N ASP A 694 16.64 8.70 -16.93
CA ASP A 694 16.29 7.31 -17.27
C ASP A 694 14.81 7.14 -17.52
N GLU A 695 13.96 7.73 -16.66
CA GLU A 695 12.52 7.64 -16.81
C GLU A 695 12.07 8.33 -18.10
N LEU A 696 12.70 9.46 -18.45
CA LEU A 696 12.46 10.12 -19.73
C LEU A 696 12.90 9.23 -20.90
N TYR A 697 14.07 8.60 -20.77
CA TYR A 697 14.60 7.67 -21.74
C TYR A 697 13.65 6.50 -21.98
N ASP A 698 13.22 5.82 -20.91
CA ASP A 698 12.31 4.68 -20.92
C ASP A 698 10.96 5.05 -21.55
N LEU A 699 10.42 6.22 -21.21
CA LEU A 699 9.17 6.73 -21.78
C LEU A 699 9.27 6.98 -23.28
N VAL A 700 10.32 7.66 -23.74
CA VAL A 700 10.52 7.96 -25.16
C VAL A 700 10.77 6.66 -25.94
N GLU A 701 11.63 5.79 -25.42
CA GLU A 701 11.98 4.52 -26.05
C GLU A 701 10.76 3.60 -26.19
N TYR A 702 9.95 3.46 -25.13
CA TYR A 702 8.70 2.70 -25.18
C TYR A 702 7.78 3.19 -26.30
N VAL A 703 7.60 4.52 -26.42
CA VAL A 703 6.71 5.10 -27.43
C VAL A 703 7.21 4.84 -28.85
N LEU A 704 8.52 4.93 -29.07
CA LEU A 704 9.11 4.72 -30.39
C LEU A 704 9.09 3.24 -30.82
N LEU A 705 9.29 2.31 -29.89
CA LEU A 705 9.27 0.87 -30.14
C LEU A 705 7.84 0.33 -30.28
N TYR A 706 6.99 0.54 -29.27
CA TYR A 706 5.64 -0.05 -29.21
C TYR A 706 4.58 0.74 -29.98
N LYS A 707 4.88 1.99 -30.35
CA LYS A 707 3.98 2.88 -31.11
C LYS A 707 2.54 2.90 -30.58
N PRO A 708 2.33 3.11 -29.26
CA PRO A 708 1.03 2.99 -28.61
C PRO A 708 0.02 3.97 -29.21
N SER A 709 -1.25 3.57 -29.21
CA SER A 709 -2.35 4.36 -29.81
C SER A 709 -3.51 4.64 -28.85
N THR A 710 -3.49 4.09 -27.64
CA THR A 710 -4.61 4.12 -26.69
C THR A 710 -4.18 4.49 -25.26
N ASN A 711 -3.37 5.54 -25.10
CA ASN A 711 -2.95 6.03 -23.79
C ASN A 711 -3.32 7.52 -23.62
N SER A 712 -3.70 7.95 -22.42
CA SER A 712 -4.11 9.34 -22.14
C SER A 712 -2.97 10.36 -22.23
N LEU A 713 -1.74 9.93 -21.99
CA LEU A 713 -0.53 10.76 -22.06
C LEU A 713 0.13 10.74 -23.44
N ILE A 714 -0.26 9.80 -24.32
CA ILE A 714 0.35 9.63 -25.64
C ILE A 714 -0.69 9.75 -26.73
N ARG A 715 -0.52 10.76 -27.58
CA ARG A 715 -1.35 10.95 -28.77
C ARG A 715 -0.59 10.58 -30.03
N LYS A 716 -1.05 9.52 -30.70
CA LYS A 716 -0.56 9.14 -32.03
C LYS A 716 -1.21 10.00 -33.13
N GLY A 717 -0.42 10.40 -34.10
CA GLY A 717 -0.82 11.11 -35.31
C GLY A 717 0.05 10.70 -36.50
N SER A 718 -0.03 11.48 -37.56
CA SER A 718 0.80 11.31 -38.74
C SER A 718 1.07 12.66 -39.40
N ASP A 719 2.20 12.81 -40.05
CA ASP A 719 2.56 14.02 -40.79
C ASP A 719 3.34 13.71 -42.08
N THR A 720 3.51 14.70 -42.95
CA THR A 720 4.37 14.60 -44.14
C THR A 720 5.39 15.73 -44.13
N ILE A 721 6.67 15.38 -43.98
CA ILE A 721 7.80 16.32 -43.93
C ILE A 721 8.67 16.03 -45.15
N ASP A 722 8.89 17.06 -45.99
CA ASP A 722 9.67 16.97 -47.23
C ASP A 722 9.27 15.80 -48.17
N GLY A 723 7.97 15.44 -48.16
CA GLY A 723 7.40 14.38 -48.99
C GLY A 723 7.55 12.96 -48.41
N VAL A 724 8.13 12.81 -47.22
CA VAL A 724 8.20 11.54 -46.47
C VAL A 724 7.08 11.50 -45.43
N PHE A 725 6.41 10.35 -45.29
CA PHE A 725 5.34 10.15 -44.32
C PHE A 725 5.91 9.73 -42.95
N TYR A 726 5.49 10.41 -41.89
CA TYR A 726 5.94 10.18 -40.52
C TYR A 726 4.77 9.77 -39.64
N ASP A 727 4.99 8.80 -38.75
CA ASP A 727 4.19 8.63 -37.53
C ASP A 727 4.58 9.74 -36.55
N THR A 728 3.60 10.42 -35.97
CA THR A 728 3.86 11.42 -34.92
C THR A 728 3.33 10.96 -33.57
N PHE A 729 4.07 11.26 -32.51
CA PHE A 729 3.70 10.92 -31.13
C PHE A 729 3.88 12.14 -30.25
N THR A 730 2.78 12.67 -29.72
CA THR A 730 2.83 13.70 -28.69
C THR A 730 2.79 13.02 -27.33
N ILE A 731 3.88 13.12 -26.57
CA ILE A 731 4.00 12.63 -25.19
C ILE A 731 3.75 13.81 -24.25
N THR A 732 2.87 13.63 -23.27
CA THR A 732 2.62 14.59 -22.20
C THR A 732 3.23 14.08 -20.91
N PHE A 733 4.12 14.86 -20.30
CA PHE A 733 4.81 14.49 -19.06
C PHE A 733 5.14 15.72 -18.22
N PHE A 734 5.42 15.53 -16.94
CA PHE A 734 5.94 16.53 -16.02
C PHE A 734 7.34 16.11 -15.60
N THR A 735 8.24 17.06 -15.41
CA THR A 735 9.57 16.77 -14.86
C THR A 735 10.07 17.88 -13.97
N THR A 736 10.79 17.49 -12.91
CA THR A 736 11.54 18.40 -12.03
C THR A 736 13.00 18.57 -12.46
N LEU A 737 13.43 17.85 -13.50
CA LEU A 737 14.79 17.93 -14.01
C LEU A 737 15.04 19.32 -14.59
N THR A 738 16.16 19.90 -14.17
CA THR A 738 16.72 21.12 -14.78
C THR A 738 17.97 20.74 -15.54
N TYR A 739 18.16 21.35 -16.71
CA TYR A 739 19.33 21.07 -17.54
C TYR A 739 20.56 21.78 -16.96
N THR A 740 21.49 21.00 -16.41
CA THR A 740 22.62 21.55 -15.63
C THR A 740 23.86 21.84 -16.48
N THR A 741 24.80 22.60 -15.94
CA THR A 741 26.13 22.83 -16.58
C THR A 741 26.93 21.54 -16.76
N GLU A 742 26.73 20.56 -15.89
CA GLU A 742 27.33 19.24 -16.04
C GLU A 742 26.73 18.50 -17.24
N MET A 743 25.39 18.51 -17.36
CA MET A 743 24.70 17.98 -18.53
C MET A 743 25.08 18.74 -19.82
N MET A 744 25.38 20.04 -19.77
CA MET A 744 25.90 20.79 -20.93
C MET A 744 27.23 20.27 -21.47
N ASN A 745 28.13 19.83 -20.59
CA ASN A 745 29.41 19.26 -21.03
C ASN A 745 29.24 17.88 -21.67
N VAL A 746 28.11 17.22 -21.39
CA VAL A 746 27.79 15.88 -21.88
C VAL A 746 26.99 16.00 -23.20
N PHE A 747 25.88 16.76 -23.21
CA PHE A 747 24.95 16.89 -24.32
C PHE A 747 25.05 18.26 -25.03
N ASP A 748 26.16 18.54 -25.71
CA ASP A 748 26.33 19.82 -26.43
C ASP A 748 25.40 19.91 -27.66
N VAL A 749 24.25 20.56 -27.49
CA VAL A 749 23.24 20.79 -28.52
C VAL A 749 22.90 22.27 -28.55
N ILE A 750 22.97 22.91 -29.72
CA ILE A 750 22.53 24.29 -29.88
C ILE A 750 21.03 24.26 -30.19
N PRO A 751 20.16 24.82 -29.32
CA PRO A 751 18.73 24.89 -29.62
C PRO A 751 18.47 25.85 -30.79
N PRO A 752 17.49 25.56 -31.65
CA PRO A 752 17.08 26.51 -32.69
C PRO A 752 16.52 27.81 -32.06
N ASP A 753 16.56 28.90 -32.85
CA ASP A 753 16.25 30.26 -32.39
C ASP A 753 14.81 30.44 -31.83
N ASP A 754 13.91 29.48 -32.09
CA ASP A 754 12.52 29.47 -31.67
C ASP A 754 12.27 28.80 -30.30
N ILE A 755 13.30 28.19 -29.69
CA ILE A 755 13.22 27.64 -28.34
C ILE A 755 13.26 28.76 -27.30
N THR A 756 12.15 28.92 -26.57
CA THR A 756 12.03 29.92 -25.49
C THR A 756 12.63 29.42 -24.17
N SER A 757 12.89 30.34 -23.22
CA SER A 757 13.39 30.00 -21.88
C SER A 757 12.56 28.94 -21.16
N ASP A 758 11.25 28.92 -21.38
CA ASP A 758 10.31 28.11 -20.61
C ASP A 758 10.28 26.64 -21.07
N ILE A 759 10.88 26.33 -22.23
CA ILE A 759 11.01 24.97 -22.77
C ILE A 759 12.48 24.58 -23.04
N TYR A 760 13.42 25.45 -22.65
CA TYR A 760 14.84 25.28 -22.91
C TYR A 760 15.37 23.98 -22.29
N ASP A 761 15.14 23.80 -20.98
CA ASP A 761 15.61 22.62 -20.27
C ASP A 761 15.05 21.33 -20.87
N VAL A 762 13.76 21.31 -21.18
CA VAL A 762 13.10 20.13 -21.76
C VAL A 762 13.59 19.81 -23.15
N TYR A 763 13.82 20.81 -24.00
CA TYR A 763 14.41 20.60 -25.32
C TYR A 763 15.77 19.89 -25.18
N HIS A 764 16.62 20.38 -24.28
CA HIS A 764 17.93 19.80 -24.04
C HIS A 764 17.87 18.39 -23.44
N LEU A 765 16.98 18.14 -22.47
CA LEU A 765 16.79 16.81 -21.89
C LEU A 765 16.36 15.80 -22.96
N VAL A 766 15.42 16.17 -23.83
CA VAL A 766 14.94 15.32 -24.93
C VAL A 766 16.04 15.06 -25.96
N CYS A 767 16.81 16.09 -26.34
CA CYS A 767 17.97 15.91 -27.20
C CYS A 767 19.05 15.05 -26.54
N GLY A 768 19.19 15.14 -25.21
CA GLY A 768 20.08 14.28 -24.44
C GLY A 768 19.66 12.82 -24.54
N VAL A 769 18.38 12.53 -24.26
CA VAL A 769 17.78 11.19 -24.42
C VAL A 769 18.03 10.64 -25.82
N GLN A 770 17.78 11.43 -26.87
CA GLN A 770 18.03 11.03 -28.26
C GLN A 770 19.47 10.54 -28.50
N GLN A 771 20.45 11.10 -27.79
CA GLN A 771 21.86 10.75 -27.94
C GLN A 771 22.29 9.52 -27.11
N GLN A 772 21.47 9.05 -26.15
CA GLN A 772 21.84 7.94 -25.27
C GLN A 772 21.53 6.56 -25.85
N GLY A 773 20.44 6.42 -26.61
CA GLY A 773 19.83 5.11 -26.87
C GLY A 773 20.17 4.48 -28.21
N PRO A 774 20.49 3.17 -28.26
CA PRO A 774 20.71 2.47 -29.52
C PRO A 774 19.42 2.23 -30.33
N TYR A 775 18.25 2.38 -29.69
CA TYR A 775 16.93 2.20 -30.29
C TYR A 775 16.26 3.52 -30.70
N LEU A 776 16.86 4.65 -30.31
CA LEU A 776 16.32 6.00 -30.54
C LEU A 776 16.77 6.57 -31.88
N SER A 777 16.68 5.77 -32.94
CA SER A 777 17.03 6.16 -34.32
C SER A 777 16.51 7.57 -34.63
N ASP A 778 17.38 8.47 -35.11
CA ASP A 778 17.14 9.91 -35.30
C ASP A 778 15.66 10.27 -35.52
N PHE A 779 14.96 10.59 -34.43
CA PHE A 779 13.60 11.13 -34.49
C PHE A 779 13.67 12.65 -34.61
N LEU A 780 12.67 13.24 -35.24
CA LEU A 780 12.55 14.69 -35.31
C LEU A 780 11.73 15.19 -34.12
N ILE A 781 12.31 16.11 -33.35
CA ILE A 781 11.54 16.92 -32.41
C ILE A 781 10.78 17.96 -33.23
N LYS A 782 9.46 17.81 -33.30
CA LYS A 782 8.60 18.66 -34.14
C LYS A 782 8.12 19.89 -33.37
N GLU A 783 7.58 19.67 -32.18
CA GLU A 783 6.94 20.69 -31.37
C GLU A 783 7.19 20.40 -29.88
N ILE A 784 7.47 21.45 -29.11
CA ILE A 784 7.53 21.40 -27.64
C ILE A 784 6.70 22.57 -27.13
N PHE A 785 5.85 22.31 -26.13
CA PHE A 785 5.10 23.36 -25.45
C PHE A 785 4.97 23.08 -23.96
N ALA A 786 5.14 24.13 -23.16
CA ALA A 786 4.80 24.14 -21.75
C ALA A 786 3.27 24.25 -21.59
N LYS A 787 2.73 23.52 -20.63
CA LYS A 787 1.30 23.52 -20.28
C LYS A 787 1.04 24.40 -19.05
N GLU A 788 -0.20 24.85 -18.89
CA GLU A 788 -0.61 25.74 -17.78
C GLU A 788 -0.44 25.10 -16.39
N ASP A 789 -0.48 23.77 -16.32
CA ASP A 789 -0.28 22.95 -15.11
C ASP A 789 1.20 22.69 -14.79
N GLY A 790 2.13 23.27 -15.56
CA GLY A 790 3.57 23.20 -15.34
C GLY A 790 4.25 21.97 -15.95
N GLY A 791 3.52 21.06 -16.59
CA GLY A 791 4.14 20.00 -17.40
C GLY A 791 4.36 20.41 -18.86
N TYR A 792 4.75 19.43 -19.65
CA TYR A 792 5.20 19.62 -21.03
C TYR A 792 4.51 18.63 -21.95
N ALA A 793 4.44 19.01 -23.22
CA ALA A 793 4.11 18.09 -24.29
C ALA A 793 5.11 18.22 -25.42
N VAL A 794 5.65 17.07 -25.83
CA VAL A 794 6.70 16.95 -26.84
C VAL A 794 6.20 16.07 -27.96
N THR A 795 6.26 16.57 -29.19
CA THR A 795 5.87 15.82 -30.38
C THR A 795 7.09 15.33 -31.12
N PHE A 796 7.21 14.01 -31.20
CA PHE A 796 8.21 13.29 -31.97
C PHE A 796 7.64 12.89 -33.33
N ALA A 797 8.46 12.92 -34.38
CA ALA A 797 8.13 12.37 -35.68
C ALA A 797 9.15 11.30 -36.08
N THR A 798 8.66 10.13 -36.44
CA THR A 798 9.46 8.96 -36.88
C THR A 798 8.96 8.53 -38.25
N PRO A 799 9.83 8.26 -39.25
CA PRO A 799 9.37 7.84 -40.57
C PRO A 799 8.47 6.60 -40.47
N ASN A 800 7.30 6.68 -41.11
CA ASN A 800 6.36 5.57 -41.14
C ASN A 800 6.89 4.52 -42.12
N LYS A 801 7.55 3.50 -41.58
CA LYS A 801 8.18 2.43 -42.35
C LYS A 801 7.22 1.33 -42.82
N GLY A 802 5.93 1.35 -42.42
CA GLY A 802 5.03 0.19 -42.53
C GLY A 802 5.57 -1.06 -41.79
N ASN A 803 4.73 -2.06 -41.51
CA ASN A 803 5.17 -3.35 -40.92
C ASN A 803 5.92 -4.24 -41.91
N THR A 804 6.66 -3.67 -42.87
CA THR A 804 7.42 -4.47 -43.82
C THR A 804 8.70 -4.94 -43.15
N GLN A 805 8.75 -6.24 -42.83
CA GLN A 805 9.97 -7.02 -42.73
C GLN A 805 10.83 -6.71 -43.97
N VAL A 806 11.80 -5.81 -43.86
CA VAL A 806 12.69 -5.52 -44.98
C VAL A 806 13.69 -6.66 -45.04
N ARG A 807 13.52 -7.51 -46.05
CA ARG A 807 14.47 -8.56 -46.43
C ARG A 807 15.86 -7.96 -46.61
N TYR A 808 16.81 -8.46 -45.83
CA TYR A 808 18.16 -7.94 -45.74
C TYR A 808 19.06 -8.47 -46.87
N GLU A 809 19.82 -7.57 -47.49
CA GLU A 809 20.86 -7.90 -48.46
C GLU A 809 22.03 -8.54 -47.72
N THR A 810 22.26 -9.83 -47.93
CA THR A 810 23.45 -10.52 -47.38
C THR A 810 24.72 -9.93 -47.99
N PRO A 811 25.67 -9.42 -47.20
CA PRO A 811 26.97 -9.03 -47.72
C PRO A 811 27.68 -10.19 -48.42
N ALA A 812 28.47 -9.85 -49.45
CA ALA A 812 29.21 -10.83 -50.23
C ALA A 812 30.31 -11.49 -49.38
N SER A 813 30.12 -12.78 -49.08
CA SER A 813 31.16 -13.77 -48.79
C SER A 813 32.26 -13.36 -47.81
N VAL A 814 32.02 -13.55 -46.51
CA VAL A 814 33.09 -13.71 -45.51
C VAL A 814 33.18 -15.18 -45.13
N THR A 815 34.39 -15.74 -45.21
CA THR A 815 34.65 -17.15 -44.93
C THR A 815 34.72 -17.38 -43.43
N LYS A 816 34.07 -18.46 -42.96
CA LYS A 816 34.02 -19.01 -41.60
C LYS A 816 35.22 -18.66 -40.69
N ASN A 817 34.95 -18.19 -39.47
CA ASN A 817 35.83 -18.44 -38.32
C ASN A 817 35.68 -19.92 -37.93
N ALA A 818 36.78 -20.66 -37.73
CA ALA A 818 36.72 -21.98 -37.10
C ALA A 818 35.90 -21.87 -35.79
N GLU A 819 35.19 -22.93 -35.39
CA GLU A 819 34.52 -22.96 -34.08
C GLU A 819 35.61 -22.96 -33.00
N VAL A 820 36.01 -21.78 -32.56
CA VAL A 820 37.01 -21.59 -31.51
C VAL A 820 36.28 -21.73 -30.17
N SER A 821 36.60 -22.79 -29.43
CA SER A 821 36.16 -22.94 -28.04
C SER A 821 37.05 -22.09 -27.13
N SER A 822 36.44 -21.18 -26.36
CA SER A 822 37.12 -20.43 -25.31
C SER A 822 37.43 -21.32 -24.11
N ALA A 823 38.45 -20.95 -23.33
CA ALA A 823 38.76 -21.53 -22.03
C ALA A 823 37.68 -21.25 -20.97
N PHE A 824 36.86 -20.21 -21.19
CA PHE A 824 35.82 -19.76 -20.28
C PHE A 824 34.44 -20.38 -20.55
N TYR A 825 34.30 -21.20 -21.59
CA TYR A 825 33.07 -21.97 -21.80
C TYR A 825 32.98 -23.11 -20.79
N SER A 826 31.75 -23.42 -20.40
CA SER A 826 31.44 -24.61 -19.60
C SER A 826 31.94 -25.89 -20.27
N VAL A 827 32.44 -26.81 -19.46
CA VAL A 827 32.85 -28.17 -19.89
C VAL A 827 31.68 -29.15 -19.90
N ASP A 828 30.63 -28.87 -19.14
CA ASP A 828 29.39 -29.64 -19.06
C ASP A 828 28.20 -28.68 -19.14
N PRO A 829 28.02 -28.00 -20.30
CA PRO A 829 27.02 -26.97 -20.45
C PRO A 829 25.61 -27.53 -20.27
N TYR A 830 24.67 -26.66 -19.92
CA TYR A 830 23.27 -27.05 -19.74
C TYR A 830 22.71 -27.81 -20.94
N LYS A 831 21.97 -28.90 -20.64
CA LYS A 831 21.10 -29.53 -21.64
C LYS A 831 19.80 -28.73 -21.69
N MET A 832 19.35 -28.38 -22.89
CA MET A 832 18.14 -27.56 -23.12
C MET A 832 16.85 -28.04 -22.43
N ILE A 833 16.78 -29.30 -21.98
CA ILE A 833 15.60 -29.86 -21.29
C ILE A 833 15.67 -29.62 -19.77
N ASP A 834 16.85 -29.32 -19.23
CA ASP A 834 17.14 -29.33 -17.80
C ASP A 834 17.32 -27.92 -17.22
N ILE A 835 17.04 -26.85 -17.98
CA ILE A 835 17.30 -25.46 -17.56
C ILE A 835 16.01 -24.65 -17.36
N THR A 836 15.90 -24.01 -16.20
CA THR A 836 15.02 -22.87 -15.94
C THR A 836 15.85 -21.61 -16.03
N TYR A 837 15.55 -20.70 -16.95
CA TYR A 837 16.28 -19.44 -17.05
C TYR A 837 15.80 -18.48 -15.95
N PRO A 838 16.67 -17.70 -15.27
CA PRO A 838 16.26 -16.69 -14.28
C PRO A 838 15.09 -15.81 -14.75
N ILE A 839 15.14 -15.36 -16.00
CA ILE A 839 14.10 -14.51 -16.60
C ILE A 839 12.76 -15.23 -16.80
N ASP A 840 12.71 -16.56 -16.79
CA ASP A 840 11.46 -17.30 -17.01
C ASP A 840 10.46 -17.13 -15.85
N ASN A 841 10.94 -16.72 -14.68
CA ASN A 841 10.12 -16.42 -13.49
C ASN A 841 9.60 -14.97 -13.45
N ALA A 842 10.08 -14.09 -14.34
CA ALA A 842 9.68 -12.69 -14.39
C ALA A 842 8.34 -12.47 -15.10
N THR A 843 7.75 -11.28 -14.89
CA THR A 843 6.51 -10.86 -15.56
C THR A 843 6.65 -10.92 -17.09
N GLY A 844 5.68 -11.57 -17.75
CA GLY A 844 5.68 -11.78 -19.20
C GLY A 844 5.11 -10.61 -20.00
N ILE A 845 5.89 -10.04 -20.92
CA ILE A 845 5.51 -8.92 -21.79
C ILE A 845 5.50 -9.37 -23.26
N ALA A 846 4.39 -9.11 -23.96
CA ALA A 846 4.26 -9.43 -25.38
C ALA A 846 5.22 -8.58 -26.24
N VAL A 847 5.97 -9.23 -27.12
CA VAL A 847 6.93 -8.59 -28.05
C VAL A 847 6.70 -9.06 -29.49
N TYR A 848 6.88 -8.16 -30.45
CA TYR A 848 6.63 -8.37 -31.88
C TYR A 848 7.89 -8.21 -32.75
N THR A 849 8.96 -7.65 -32.19
CA THR A 849 10.25 -7.44 -32.85
C THR A 849 11.42 -7.89 -31.96
N SER A 850 12.60 -8.12 -32.53
CA SER A 850 13.81 -8.43 -31.76
C SER A 850 14.28 -7.24 -30.90
N ASP A 851 14.03 -6.01 -31.34
CA ASP A 851 14.31 -4.80 -30.55
C ASP A 851 13.39 -4.70 -29.32
N GLU A 852 12.08 -4.97 -29.47
CA GLU A 852 11.17 -5.08 -28.32
C GLU A 852 11.57 -6.21 -27.37
N LEU A 853 12.05 -7.33 -27.91
CA LEU A 853 12.58 -8.45 -27.12
C LEU A 853 13.77 -8.01 -26.26
N CYS A 854 14.78 -7.38 -26.85
CA CYS A 854 15.92 -6.84 -26.10
C CYS A 854 15.49 -5.79 -25.07
N TYR A 855 14.65 -4.84 -25.47
CA TYR A 855 14.13 -3.78 -24.60
C TYR A 855 13.48 -4.33 -23.32
N VAL A 856 12.67 -5.38 -23.45
CA VAL A 856 11.97 -6.04 -22.33
C VAL A 856 12.98 -6.77 -21.44
N MET A 857 13.96 -7.45 -22.02
CA MET A 857 14.99 -8.18 -21.27
C MET A 857 15.94 -7.26 -20.49
N GLU A 858 16.34 -6.11 -21.07
CA GLU A 858 17.17 -5.10 -20.40
C GLU A 858 16.49 -4.49 -19.15
N ARG A 859 15.17 -4.68 -19.01
CA ARG A 859 14.36 -4.24 -17.86
C ARG A 859 13.97 -5.36 -16.90
N GLY A 860 14.53 -6.56 -17.10
CA GLY A 860 14.28 -7.72 -16.24
C GLY A 860 12.93 -8.42 -16.49
N TYR A 861 12.20 -8.06 -17.55
CA TYR A 861 10.93 -8.70 -17.89
C TYR A 861 11.14 -9.89 -18.83
N ARG A 862 10.21 -10.85 -18.78
CA ARG A 862 10.22 -12.01 -19.66
C ARG A 862 9.60 -11.67 -21.02
N PRO A 863 10.35 -11.72 -22.15
CA PRO A 863 9.77 -11.49 -23.46
C PRO A 863 8.87 -12.67 -23.86
N VAL A 864 7.69 -12.34 -24.39
CA VAL A 864 6.71 -13.30 -24.93
C VAL A 864 6.54 -13.04 -26.42
N PRO A 865 7.34 -13.69 -27.28
CA PRO A 865 7.25 -13.55 -28.73
C PRO A 865 5.81 -13.77 -29.24
N THR A 866 5.26 -12.77 -29.92
CA THR A 866 3.88 -12.73 -30.39
C THR A 866 3.84 -12.38 -31.88
N GLY A 867 2.97 -13.07 -32.65
CA GLY A 867 2.65 -12.69 -34.03
C GLY A 867 3.56 -13.23 -35.15
N SER A 868 4.75 -13.75 -34.86
CA SER A 868 5.65 -14.35 -35.87
C SER A 868 6.41 -15.57 -35.35
N ASP A 869 6.38 -16.68 -36.10
CA ASP A 869 7.18 -17.89 -35.80
C ASP A 869 8.69 -17.61 -35.87
N ASP A 870 9.13 -16.68 -36.75
CA ASP A 870 10.55 -16.32 -36.91
C ASP A 870 11.11 -15.67 -35.62
N LEU A 871 10.31 -14.88 -34.89
CA LEU A 871 10.74 -14.26 -33.63
C LEU A 871 10.82 -15.28 -32.48
N ALA A 872 9.86 -16.21 -32.43
CA ALA A 872 9.89 -17.29 -31.46
C ALA A 872 11.10 -18.21 -31.67
N GLU A 873 11.43 -18.52 -32.93
CA GLU A 873 12.63 -19.29 -33.27
C GLU A 873 13.92 -18.51 -32.99
N LEU A 874 13.94 -17.19 -33.22
CA LEU A 874 15.08 -16.34 -32.83
C LEU A 874 15.34 -16.43 -31.33
N TYR A 875 14.30 -16.22 -30.51
CA TYR A 875 14.43 -16.28 -29.05
C TYR A 875 14.92 -17.65 -28.56
N LYS A 876 14.42 -18.73 -29.19
CA LYS A 876 14.90 -20.09 -28.92
C LYS A 876 16.37 -20.28 -29.30
N GLN A 877 16.86 -19.65 -30.37
CA GLN A 877 18.28 -19.68 -30.72
C GLN A 877 19.14 -18.94 -29.70
N VAL A 878 18.68 -17.78 -29.19
CA VAL A 878 19.35 -17.08 -28.09
C VAL A 878 19.48 -18.01 -26.87
N LYS A 879 18.37 -18.64 -26.47
CA LYS A 879 18.34 -19.63 -25.37
C LYS A 879 19.27 -20.82 -25.60
N THR A 880 19.30 -21.35 -26.83
CA THR A 880 20.17 -22.48 -27.20
C THR A 880 21.65 -22.12 -27.08
N ILE A 881 22.04 -20.92 -27.54
CA ILE A 881 23.42 -20.46 -27.47
C ILE A 881 23.82 -20.21 -26.03
N TYR A 882 23.00 -19.50 -25.26
CA TYR A 882 23.20 -19.33 -23.83
C TYR A 882 23.48 -20.67 -23.13
N SER A 883 22.60 -21.65 -23.32
CA SER A 883 22.73 -22.97 -22.69
C SER A 883 23.96 -23.76 -23.16
N SER A 884 24.55 -23.42 -24.31
CA SER A 884 25.77 -24.07 -24.81
C SER A 884 27.06 -23.49 -24.23
N LEU A 885 26.99 -22.32 -23.58
CA LEU A 885 28.16 -21.59 -23.10
C LEU A 885 28.41 -21.77 -21.60
N ILE A 886 27.35 -22.00 -20.83
CA ILE A 886 27.39 -21.90 -19.37
C ILE A 886 26.80 -23.12 -18.65
N ASP A 887 27.10 -23.24 -17.36
CA ASP A 887 26.52 -24.20 -16.42
C ASP A 887 26.17 -23.54 -15.07
N GLU A 888 25.59 -24.32 -14.15
CA GLU A 888 25.16 -23.86 -12.81
C GLU A 888 26.31 -23.46 -11.88
N THR A 889 27.54 -23.89 -12.18
CA THR A 889 28.72 -23.61 -11.37
C THR A 889 29.44 -22.33 -11.79
N MET A 890 29.03 -21.66 -12.88
CA MET A 890 29.70 -20.43 -13.30
C MET A 890 29.19 -19.20 -12.54
N SER A 891 30.10 -18.34 -12.11
CA SER A 891 29.79 -17.00 -11.60
C SER A 891 29.27 -16.05 -12.69
N ASP A 892 28.62 -14.95 -12.27
CA ASP A 892 28.23 -13.88 -13.19
C ASP A 892 29.42 -13.35 -14.02
N LEU A 893 30.58 -13.16 -13.38
CA LEU A 893 31.80 -12.74 -14.06
C LEU A 893 32.23 -13.75 -15.15
N GLU A 894 32.24 -15.05 -14.83
CA GLU A 894 32.58 -16.11 -15.78
C GLU A 894 31.57 -16.20 -16.92
N LYS A 895 30.27 -16.04 -16.62
CA LYS A 895 29.20 -16.01 -17.63
C LYS A 895 29.38 -14.83 -18.59
N LEU A 896 29.61 -13.62 -18.07
CA LEU A 896 29.85 -12.42 -18.89
C LEU A 896 31.05 -12.60 -19.82
N LEU A 897 32.15 -13.16 -19.29
CA LEU A 897 33.35 -13.41 -20.06
C LEU A 897 33.12 -14.46 -21.16
N ALA A 898 32.36 -15.52 -20.87
CA ALA A 898 31.95 -16.51 -21.86
C ALA A 898 31.05 -15.91 -22.96
N PHE A 899 30.12 -15.01 -22.62
CA PHE A 899 29.29 -14.30 -23.60
C PHE A 899 30.13 -13.38 -24.50
N TYR A 900 31.03 -12.61 -23.88
CA TYR A 900 31.95 -11.71 -24.58
C TYR A 900 32.81 -12.45 -25.60
N ASP A 901 33.44 -13.55 -25.17
CA ASP A 901 34.28 -14.40 -26.01
C ASP A 901 33.49 -15.01 -27.15
N TRP A 902 32.30 -15.55 -26.86
CA TRP A 902 31.47 -16.17 -27.88
C TRP A 902 31.10 -15.18 -28.98
N LEU A 903 30.72 -13.96 -28.61
CA LEU A 903 30.43 -12.91 -29.58
C LEU A 903 31.67 -12.56 -30.42
N CYS A 904 32.84 -12.41 -29.79
CA CYS A 904 34.09 -12.06 -30.48
C CYS A 904 34.58 -13.16 -31.45
N TYR A 905 34.43 -14.43 -31.07
CA TYR A 905 34.86 -15.56 -31.90
C TYR A 905 33.84 -15.96 -32.97
N SER A 906 32.54 -15.87 -32.66
CA SER A 906 31.48 -16.50 -33.46
C SER A 906 30.76 -15.55 -34.41
N VAL A 907 30.96 -14.24 -34.27
CA VAL A 907 30.31 -13.21 -35.07
C VAL A 907 31.37 -12.37 -35.77
N ALA A 908 31.22 -12.17 -37.07
CA ALA A 908 32.13 -11.33 -37.84
C ALA A 908 31.72 -9.85 -37.76
N TYR A 909 32.69 -8.95 -37.72
CA TYR A 909 32.40 -7.51 -37.85
C TYR A 909 31.97 -7.18 -39.29
N ASP A 910 30.84 -6.48 -39.47
CA ASP A 910 30.31 -6.14 -40.78
C ASP A 910 30.89 -4.83 -41.34
N ASP A 911 32.16 -4.89 -41.78
CA ASP A 911 32.86 -3.76 -42.40
C ASP A 911 32.12 -3.21 -43.64
N SER A 912 31.33 -4.05 -44.32
CA SER A 912 30.65 -3.69 -45.56
C SER A 912 29.47 -2.76 -45.29
N THR A 913 28.68 -3.06 -44.27
CA THR A 913 27.58 -2.20 -43.82
C THR A 913 28.12 -0.98 -43.06
N GLU A 914 29.21 -1.12 -42.29
CA GLU A 914 29.89 0.02 -41.66
C GLU A 914 30.31 1.07 -42.71
N ALA A 915 30.88 0.64 -43.85
CA ALA A 915 31.31 1.54 -44.92
C ALA A 915 30.14 2.34 -45.55
N LEU A 916 28.90 1.86 -45.48
CA LEU A 916 27.73 2.57 -45.99
C LEU A 916 27.40 3.83 -45.18
N SER A 917 27.90 3.96 -43.95
CA SER A 917 27.78 5.16 -43.11
C SER A 917 28.32 6.44 -43.75
N ALA A 918 29.19 6.33 -44.74
CA ALA A 918 29.66 7.48 -45.52
C ALA A 918 28.60 8.02 -46.51
N THR A 919 27.52 7.27 -46.78
CA THR A 919 26.55 7.58 -47.85
C THR A 919 25.08 7.41 -47.45
N LYS A 920 24.79 6.66 -46.39
CA LYS A 920 23.45 6.40 -45.87
C LYS A 920 23.26 7.09 -44.53
N THR A 921 22.04 7.51 -44.26
CA THR A 921 21.63 8.00 -42.94
C THR A 921 21.63 6.86 -41.92
N ARG A 922 21.71 7.21 -40.63
CA ARG A 922 21.64 6.25 -39.54
C ARG A 922 20.40 5.36 -39.63
N LEU A 923 19.25 5.98 -39.89
CA LEU A 923 17.97 5.31 -40.06
C LEU A 923 17.95 4.27 -41.18
N GLU A 924 18.73 4.49 -42.25
CA GLU A 924 18.87 3.54 -43.35
C GLU A 924 19.81 2.39 -43.02
N ILE A 925 20.81 2.61 -42.15
CA ILE A 925 21.74 1.58 -41.66
C ILE A 925 21.07 0.70 -40.61
N ASP A 926 20.22 1.27 -39.76
CA ASP A 926 19.42 0.50 -38.79
C ASP A 926 18.41 -0.45 -39.45
N ASN A 927 18.25 -0.41 -40.78
CA ASN A 927 17.46 -1.41 -41.51
C ASN A 927 18.31 -2.61 -41.97
N PHE A 928 19.49 -2.86 -41.42
CA PHE A 928 20.33 -4.03 -41.70
C PHE A 928 20.32 -5.03 -40.55
N ASP A 929 20.29 -6.34 -40.85
CA ASP A 929 20.35 -7.44 -39.86
C ASP A 929 21.51 -7.27 -38.88
N SER A 930 22.63 -6.71 -39.36
CA SER A 930 23.84 -6.43 -38.60
C SER A 930 23.61 -5.49 -37.39
N CYS A 931 22.51 -4.74 -37.35
CA CYS A 931 22.13 -3.87 -36.24
C CYS A 931 21.15 -4.53 -35.23
N HIS A 932 20.76 -5.78 -35.47
CA HIS A 932 19.77 -6.51 -34.67
C HIS A 932 20.27 -7.90 -34.24
N LEU A 933 19.47 -8.60 -33.44
CA LEU A 933 19.77 -9.96 -32.98
C LEU A 933 19.85 -10.96 -34.13
N GLU A 934 19.12 -10.72 -35.21
CA GLU A 934 19.07 -11.54 -36.41
C GLU A 934 20.45 -11.70 -37.06
N GLY A 935 21.26 -10.63 -37.14
CA GLY A 935 22.62 -10.67 -37.69
C GLY A 935 23.60 -11.43 -36.82
N VAL A 936 23.40 -11.42 -35.49
CA VAL A 936 24.28 -12.10 -34.52
C VAL A 936 23.96 -13.58 -34.41
N PHE A 937 22.68 -13.93 -34.24
CA PHE A 937 22.26 -15.31 -34.02
C PHE A 937 22.01 -16.08 -35.32
N ALA A 938 21.87 -15.36 -36.44
CA ALA A 938 21.78 -15.86 -37.80
C ALA A 938 20.71 -16.93 -38.01
N LEU A 939 19.44 -16.52 -37.83
CA LEU A 939 18.22 -17.34 -37.82
C LEU A 939 18.17 -18.46 -38.88
N LYS A 940 18.74 -18.22 -40.07
CA LYS A 940 18.61 -19.09 -41.26
C LYS A 940 19.94 -19.71 -41.74
N ASN A 941 21.09 -19.16 -41.36
CA ASN A 941 22.40 -19.67 -41.80
C ASN A 941 23.52 -19.28 -40.82
N VAL A 942 24.04 -20.23 -40.05
CA VAL A 942 25.14 -19.99 -39.09
C VAL A 942 26.38 -19.34 -39.74
N ASN A 943 26.60 -19.52 -41.05
CA ASN A 943 27.71 -18.89 -41.76
C ASN A 943 27.45 -17.42 -42.14
N SER A 944 26.30 -16.86 -41.79
CA SER A 944 25.96 -15.46 -42.01
C SER A 944 25.87 -14.67 -40.70
N ARG A 945 26.66 -15.01 -39.68
CA ARG A 945 26.76 -14.21 -38.45
C ARG A 945 27.64 -12.99 -38.68
N HIS A 946 27.02 -11.81 -38.78
CA HIS A 946 27.71 -10.55 -38.98
C HIS A 946 26.97 -9.44 -38.25
N ALA A 947 27.72 -8.57 -37.59
CA ALA A 947 27.15 -7.51 -36.77
C ALA A 947 27.95 -6.22 -36.83
N LEU A 948 27.23 -5.12 -36.64
CA LEU A 948 27.73 -3.80 -36.27
C LEU A 948 27.63 -3.63 -34.75
N PRO A 949 28.21 -2.55 -34.17
CA PRO A 949 28.22 -2.35 -32.72
C PRO A 949 26.84 -2.50 -32.04
N GLN A 950 25.75 -2.12 -32.70
CA GLN A 950 24.39 -2.26 -32.18
C GLN A 950 23.97 -3.73 -32.01
N GLY A 951 24.24 -4.56 -33.03
CA GLY A 951 23.89 -5.97 -33.00
C GLY A 951 24.65 -6.69 -31.88
N TYR A 952 25.95 -6.39 -31.73
CA TYR A 952 26.76 -6.90 -30.63
C TYR A 952 26.22 -6.51 -29.26
N ALA A 953 25.92 -5.22 -29.05
CA ALA A 953 25.43 -4.73 -27.77
C ALA A 953 24.08 -5.34 -27.38
N LYS A 954 23.14 -5.41 -28.33
CA LYS A 954 21.82 -6.04 -28.13
C LYS A 954 21.94 -7.54 -27.81
N ALA A 955 22.85 -8.25 -28.50
CA ALA A 955 23.06 -9.67 -28.25
C ALA A 955 23.71 -9.92 -26.88
N PHE A 956 24.68 -9.09 -26.48
CA PHE A 956 25.27 -9.16 -25.14
C PHE A 956 24.21 -8.90 -24.05
N SER A 957 23.40 -7.85 -24.20
CA SER A 957 22.27 -7.56 -23.30
C SER A 957 21.25 -8.69 -23.25
N ALA A 958 20.91 -9.32 -24.38
CA ALA A 958 19.98 -10.46 -24.39
C ALA A 958 20.54 -11.69 -23.65
N LEU A 959 21.83 -11.98 -23.78
CA LEU A 959 22.49 -13.07 -23.04
C LEU A 959 22.55 -12.75 -21.53
N CYS A 960 22.85 -11.50 -21.16
CA CYS A 960 22.81 -11.03 -19.78
C CYS A 960 21.41 -11.13 -19.17
N GLY A 961 20.38 -10.73 -19.93
CA GLY A 961 18.98 -10.85 -19.49
C GLY A 961 18.57 -12.30 -19.23
N LEU A 962 19.01 -13.26 -20.07
CA LEU A 962 18.82 -14.69 -19.77
C LEU A 962 19.55 -15.13 -18.49
N ALA A 963 20.72 -14.54 -18.19
CA ALA A 963 21.45 -14.80 -16.95
C ALA A 963 20.87 -14.10 -15.72
N GLY A 964 19.92 -13.18 -15.88
CA GLY A 964 19.49 -12.31 -14.79
C GLY A 964 20.54 -11.28 -14.36
N ILE A 965 21.53 -10.99 -15.22
CA ILE A 965 22.58 -10.00 -14.96
C ILE A 965 22.13 -8.64 -15.51
N PRO A 966 22.03 -7.58 -14.69
CA PRO A 966 21.59 -6.27 -15.14
C PRO A 966 22.53 -5.72 -16.21
N CYS A 967 21.98 -5.44 -17.39
CA CYS A 967 22.74 -4.96 -18.53
C CYS A 967 21.88 -4.07 -19.41
N ARG A 968 22.41 -2.92 -19.81
CA ARG A 968 21.75 -1.97 -20.72
C ARG A 968 22.68 -1.50 -21.82
N SER A 969 22.10 -1.25 -22.99
CA SER A 969 22.83 -0.79 -24.17
C SER A 969 22.80 0.73 -24.27
N TYR A 970 23.95 1.37 -24.47
CA TYR A 970 24.10 2.83 -24.60
C TYR A 970 24.89 3.21 -25.84
N THR A 971 24.70 4.44 -26.30
CA THR A 971 25.47 5.04 -27.39
C THR A 971 26.57 5.95 -26.84
N ALA A 972 27.76 5.89 -27.43
CA ALA A 972 28.82 6.88 -27.20
C ALA A 972 29.01 7.72 -28.46
N LYS A 973 29.20 9.04 -28.28
CA LYS A 973 29.54 9.95 -29.39
C LYS A 973 31.05 9.92 -29.63
N THR A 974 31.44 9.38 -30.79
CA THR A 974 32.82 9.42 -31.29
C THR A 974 32.84 9.85 -32.77
N ASN A 975 34.00 9.82 -33.45
CA ASN A 975 34.08 10.03 -34.91
C ASN A 975 33.25 9.01 -35.72
N SER A 976 32.90 7.89 -35.10
CA SER A 976 32.00 6.85 -35.62
C SER A 976 30.91 6.56 -34.60
N TYR A 977 29.70 6.20 -35.04
CA TYR A 977 28.63 5.85 -34.11
C TYR A 977 28.96 4.56 -33.35
N ARG A 978 28.97 4.59 -32.00
CA ARG A 978 29.35 3.46 -31.14
C ARG A 978 28.23 3.10 -30.18
N VAL A 979 28.04 1.79 -29.98
CA VAL A 979 27.11 1.25 -28.98
C VAL A 979 27.89 0.29 -28.11
N TYR A 980 27.78 0.47 -26.80
CA TYR A 980 28.43 -0.32 -25.76
C TYR A 980 27.39 -0.75 -24.73
N ASN A 981 27.76 -1.63 -23.82
CA ASN A 981 26.91 -2.07 -22.73
C ASN A 981 27.43 -1.52 -21.40
N LYS A 982 26.50 -1.12 -20.54
CA LYS A 982 26.71 -1.01 -19.10
C LYS A 982 26.22 -2.31 -18.47
N VAL A 983 27.07 -2.95 -17.66
CA VAL A 983 26.74 -4.20 -16.98
C VAL A 983 27.08 -4.09 -15.50
N TYR A 984 26.18 -4.59 -14.64
CA TYR A 984 26.39 -4.60 -13.20
C TYR A 984 26.98 -5.95 -12.77
N VAL A 985 28.19 -5.92 -12.22
CA VAL A 985 28.89 -7.10 -11.72
C VAL A 985 29.93 -6.67 -10.68
N MET A 986 30.20 -7.49 -9.67
CA MET A 986 31.12 -7.16 -8.57
C MET A 986 30.77 -5.83 -7.86
N ASP A 987 29.48 -5.62 -7.60
CA ASP A 987 28.92 -4.43 -6.94
C ASP A 987 29.23 -3.09 -7.63
N ALA A 988 29.50 -3.09 -8.94
CA ALA A 988 29.73 -1.87 -9.70
C ALA A 988 29.23 -1.98 -11.15
N TRP A 989 28.97 -0.82 -11.77
CA TRP A 989 28.65 -0.72 -13.19
C TRP A 989 29.93 -0.57 -14.02
N TYR A 990 30.13 -1.51 -14.92
CA TYR A 990 31.25 -1.56 -15.84
C TYR A 990 30.82 -1.35 -17.29
N THR A 991 31.74 -0.85 -18.10
CA THR A 991 31.58 -0.67 -19.54
C THR A 991 32.13 -1.87 -20.29
N VAL A 992 31.33 -2.47 -21.18
CA VAL A 992 31.72 -3.56 -22.08
C VAL A 992 31.49 -3.12 -23.53
N ASP A 993 32.52 -3.18 -24.36
CA ASP A 993 32.43 -2.87 -25.79
C ASP A 993 32.89 -4.05 -26.64
N VAL A 994 31.95 -4.96 -26.90
CA VAL A 994 32.21 -6.16 -27.72
C VAL A 994 32.60 -5.77 -29.15
N GLY A 995 31.98 -4.71 -29.71
CA GLY A 995 32.22 -4.27 -31.08
C GLY A 995 33.67 -3.86 -31.33
N TYR A 996 34.32 -3.19 -30.37
CA TYR A 996 35.75 -2.91 -30.39
C TYR A 996 36.62 -4.09 -29.99
N GLY A 997 36.08 -4.93 -29.09
CA GLY A 997 36.68 -6.18 -28.65
C GLY A 997 37.01 -7.14 -29.79
N VAL A 998 36.30 -7.06 -30.92
CA VAL A 998 36.58 -7.89 -32.10
C VAL A 998 37.81 -7.35 -32.84
N THR A 999 38.98 -7.97 -32.64
CA THR A 999 40.20 -7.59 -33.39
C THR A 999 40.09 -7.92 -34.88
N LYS A 1000 40.21 -6.90 -35.75
CA LYS A 1000 40.18 -7.06 -37.21
C LYS A 1000 41.47 -7.75 -37.70
N THR A 1001 41.50 -9.07 -37.79
CA THR A 1001 42.61 -9.81 -38.43
C THR A 1001 42.16 -10.55 -39.68
N ALA A 1002 43.09 -10.77 -40.63
CA ALA A 1002 42.81 -11.44 -41.91
C ALA A 1002 42.30 -12.89 -41.78
N ASN A 1003 42.39 -13.50 -40.59
CA ASN A 1003 42.01 -14.89 -40.30
C ASN A 1003 41.00 -15.00 -39.14
N GLY A 1004 40.20 -13.96 -38.88
CA GLY A 1004 39.12 -13.99 -37.88
C GLY A 1004 39.30 -13.05 -36.69
N GLY A 1005 38.18 -12.75 -36.03
CA GLY A 1005 38.10 -11.94 -34.82
C GLY A 1005 38.67 -12.67 -33.61
N ARG A 1006 39.47 -11.98 -32.79
CA ARG A 1006 39.86 -12.45 -31.44
C ARG A 1006 39.38 -11.43 -30.41
N PRO A 1007 38.99 -11.87 -29.22
CA PRO A 1007 38.65 -10.98 -28.13
C PRO A 1007 39.87 -10.15 -27.74
N ASP A 1008 39.70 -8.84 -27.75
CA ASP A 1008 40.53 -7.88 -27.03
C ASP A 1008 39.87 -7.65 -25.67
N HIS A 1009 40.34 -8.36 -24.65
CA HIS A 1009 39.81 -8.25 -23.29
C HIS A 1009 40.07 -6.88 -22.63
N THR A 1010 40.85 -5.99 -23.26
CA THR A 1010 40.97 -4.61 -22.76
C THR A 1010 39.66 -3.82 -22.93
N CYS A 1011 38.75 -4.29 -23.78
CA CYS A 1011 37.40 -3.72 -23.95
C CYS A 1011 36.33 -4.42 -23.08
N PHE A 1012 36.74 -5.29 -22.14
CA PHE A 1012 35.86 -6.00 -21.22
C PHE A 1012 35.98 -5.43 -19.80
N LEU A 1013 34.83 -5.10 -19.20
CA LEU A 1013 34.68 -4.54 -17.85
C LEU A 1013 35.59 -3.33 -17.54
N MET A 1014 35.59 -2.32 -18.41
CA MET A 1014 36.31 -1.08 -18.17
C MET A 1014 35.55 -0.16 -17.21
N THR A 1015 36.28 0.60 -16.40
CA THR A 1015 35.75 1.83 -15.82
C THR A 1015 35.49 2.88 -16.90
N ASP A 1016 34.67 3.88 -16.61
CA ASP A 1016 34.34 4.91 -17.60
C ASP A 1016 35.55 5.75 -18.00
N ASN A 1017 36.43 5.98 -17.04
CA ASN A 1017 37.70 6.66 -17.28
C ASN A 1017 38.62 5.83 -18.17
N GLU A 1018 38.71 4.51 -17.96
CA GLU A 1018 39.49 3.61 -18.81
C GLU A 1018 38.94 3.57 -20.23
N TYR A 1019 37.63 3.43 -20.41
CA TYR A 1019 37.01 3.47 -21.73
C TYR A 1019 37.26 4.80 -22.43
N SER A 1020 37.09 5.92 -21.71
CA SER A 1020 37.36 7.26 -22.25
C SER A 1020 38.82 7.42 -22.71
N LEU A 1021 39.76 6.94 -21.90
CA LEU A 1021 41.19 6.93 -22.24
C LEU A 1021 41.49 6.01 -23.42
N TYR A 1022 40.88 4.82 -23.47
CA TYR A 1022 41.07 3.84 -24.54
C TYR A 1022 40.63 4.41 -25.89
N CYS A 1023 39.40 4.94 -25.96
CA CYS A 1023 38.88 5.59 -27.15
C CYS A 1023 39.72 6.82 -27.54
N LYS A 1024 40.18 7.62 -26.58
CA LYS A 1024 41.09 8.75 -26.87
C LYS A 1024 42.41 8.30 -27.47
N GLN A 1025 43.01 7.22 -26.97
CA GLN A 1025 44.26 6.68 -27.50
C GLN A 1025 44.09 6.11 -28.90
N ARG A 1026 42.98 5.44 -29.18
CA ARG A 1026 42.73 4.74 -30.44
C ARG A 1026 42.16 5.64 -31.54
N ASP A 1027 41.19 6.48 -31.21
CA ASP A 1027 40.42 7.28 -32.16
C ASP A 1027 40.73 8.79 -32.08
N GLY A 1028 41.57 9.21 -31.14
CA GLY A 1028 41.99 10.61 -30.96
C GLY A 1028 40.95 11.51 -30.28
N ILE A 1029 39.81 10.96 -29.85
CA ILE A 1029 38.72 11.67 -29.19
C ILE A 1029 38.31 10.92 -27.92
N SER A 1030 38.13 11.65 -26.82
CA SER A 1030 37.43 11.12 -25.64
C SER A 1030 35.94 11.01 -25.98
N PRO A 1031 35.33 9.82 -25.87
CA PRO A 1031 33.93 9.61 -26.14
C PRO A 1031 33.12 10.41 -25.12
N ASP A 1032 32.09 11.12 -25.60
CA ASP A 1032 31.04 11.60 -24.72
C ASP A 1032 30.19 10.39 -24.36
N MET A 1033 30.39 9.89 -23.14
CA MET A 1033 29.66 8.75 -22.61
C MET A 1033 28.35 9.22 -21.99
N TYR A 1034 27.28 8.56 -22.40
CA TYR A 1034 25.93 8.89 -21.97
C TYR A 1034 25.44 7.76 -21.09
N GLY A 1035 25.50 7.96 -19.77
CA GLY A 1035 25.01 7.00 -18.78
C GLY A 1035 24.91 7.66 -17.41
N ILE A 1036 23.85 7.35 -16.68
CA ILE A 1036 23.52 7.92 -15.35
C ILE A 1036 23.88 6.97 -14.20
N PHE A 1037 24.52 5.84 -14.49
CA PHE A 1037 24.90 4.87 -13.48
C PHE A 1037 26.13 5.32 -12.69
N PRO A 1038 26.22 4.96 -11.39
CA PRO A 1038 27.44 5.13 -10.62
C PRO A 1038 28.64 4.52 -11.34
N ILE A 1039 29.68 5.31 -11.53
CA ILE A 1039 30.86 4.89 -12.29
C ILE A 1039 31.69 3.96 -11.41
N SER A 1040 32.10 2.80 -11.93
CA SER A 1040 33.12 2.00 -11.25
C SER A 1040 34.43 2.76 -11.18
N GLU A 1041 34.97 2.96 -9.97
CA GLU A 1041 36.31 3.48 -9.75
C GLU A 1041 37.37 2.38 -9.67
N LYS A 1042 36.94 1.12 -9.55
CA LYS A 1042 37.81 -0.04 -9.41
C LYS A 1042 38.05 -0.69 -10.78
N SER A 1043 39.27 -0.54 -11.28
CA SER A 1043 39.75 -1.25 -12.47
C SER A 1043 39.58 -2.76 -12.34
N PHE A 1044 39.14 -3.39 -13.43
CA PHE A 1044 39.14 -4.85 -13.59
C PHE A 1044 40.44 -5.29 -14.26
N ASP A 1045 41.08 -6.33 -13.72
CA ASP A 1045 42.23 -6.97 -14.34
C ASP A 1045 41.92 -8.45 -14.55
N LEU A 1046 41.69 -8.81 -15.83
CA LEU A 1046 41.41 -10.18 -16.28
C LEU A 1046 42.34 -11.21 -15.62
N TYR A 1047 43.64 -10.91 -15.49
CA TYR A 1047 44.61 -11.91 -15.08
C TYR A 1047 44.60 -12.15 -13.57
N THR A 1048 44.28 -11.12 -12.78
CA THR A 1048 44.22 -11.26 -11.31
C THR A 1048 42.82 -11.57 -10.80
N ASP A 1049 41.79 -11.13 -11.51
CA ASP A 1049 40.40 -11.22 -11.08
C ASP A 1049 39.68 -12.45 -11.66
N CYS A 1050 40.24 -13.11 -12.69
CA CYS A 1050 39.66 -14.33 -13.26
C CYS A 1050 40.52 -15.57 -13.05
N THR A 1051 39.84 -16.70 -13.00
CA THR A 1051 40.45 -18.03 -13.04
C THR A 1051 39.85 -18.85 -14.16
N VAL A 1052 40.61 -19.82 -14.66
CA VAL A 1052 40.08 -20.89 -15.48
C VAL A 1052 40.11 -22.15 -14.64
N ARG A 1053 38.93 -22.61 -14.20
CA ARG A 1053 38.76 -23.84 -13.42
C ARG A 1053 39.54 -23.81 -12.10
N GLY A 1054 39.49 -22.67 -11.42
CA GLY A 1054 40.20 -22.44 -10.16
C GLY A 1054 41.70 -22.17 -10.31
N TYR A 1055 42.24 -22.19 -11.55
CA TYR A 1055 43.63 -21.82 -11.81
C TYR A 1055 43.71 -20.36 -12.27
N SER A 1056 44.49 -19.57 -11.55
CA SER A 1056 44.70 -18.15 -11.86
C SER A 1056 45.30 -17.96 -13.25
N LEU A 1057 44.79 -16.96 -13.97
CA LEU A 1057 45.35 -16.49 -15.23
C LEU A 1057 46.66 -15.71 -15.03
N TYR A 1058 46.98 -15.31 -13.80
CA TYR A 1058 48.28 -14.76 -13.42
C TYR A 1058 49.24 -15.86 -12.93
N VAL A 1059 50.27 -16.08 -13.73
CA VAL A 1059 51.26 -17.12 -13.54
C VAL A 1059 52.53 -16.53 -12.96
N ASN A 1060 52.86 -16.88 -11.71
CA ASN A 1060 54.08 -16.44 -11.05
C ASN A 1060 55.09 -17.58 -10.78
N THR A 1061 54.79 -18.81 -11.22
CA THR A 1061 55.70 -19.96 -11.17
C THR A 1061 55.49 -20.87 -12.38
N LEU A 1062 56.53 -21.62 -12.77
CA LEU A 1062 56.42 -22.65 -13.83
C LEU A 1062 55.39 -23.74 -13.49
N GLN A 1063 55.28 -24.12 -12.21
CA GLN A 1063 54.30 -25.12 -11.77
C GLN A 1063 52.87 -24.66 -12.06
N LYS A 1064 52.53 -23.40 -11.72
CA LYS A 1064 51.20 -22.84 -12.01
C LYS A 1064 50.92 -22.76 -13.51
N LEU A 1065 51.93 -22.46 -14.32
CA LEU A 1065 51.81 -22.47 -15.77
C LEU A 1065 51.43 -23.88 -16.28
N GLU A 1066 52.11 -24.90 -15.78
CA GLU A 1066 51.83 -26.29 -16.17
C GLU A 1066 50.44 -26.72 -15.73
N GLU A 1067 50.02 -26.38 -14.51
CA GLU A 1067 48.69 -26.66 -13.97
C GLU A 1067 47.60 -26.00 -14.82
N LEU A 1068 47.74 -24.71 -15.14
CA LEU A 1068 46.81 -23.95 -15.98
C LEU A 1068 46.71 -24.54 -17.40
N LEU A 1069 47.85 -24.84 -18.04
CA LEU A 1069 47.87 -25.42 -19.39
C LEU A 1069 47.30 -26.84 -19.42
N ASN A 1070 47.57 -27.66 -18.40
CA ASN A 1070 47.02 -29.00 -18.28
C ASN A 1070 45.50 -28.94 -18.05
N ALA A 1071 45.05 -28.00 -17.22
CA ALA A 1071 43.63 -27.75 -17.01
C ALA A 1071 42.96 -27.42 -18.35
N ALA A 1072 43.52 -26.50 -19.14
CA ALA A 1072 42.94 -26.08 -20.42
C ALA A 1072 43.00 -27.16 -21.53
N THR A 1073 44.06 -27.97 -21.61
CA THR A 1073 44.23 -29.02 -22.64
C THR A 1073 43.31 -30.22 -22.47
N GLY A 1074 42.78 -30.49 -21.27
CA GLY A 1074 41.91 -31.64 -21.01
C GLY A 1074 40.53 -31.59 -21.67
N THR A 1075 40.17 -30.51 -22.35
CA THR A 1075 38.75 -30.15 -22.60
C THR A 1075 38.44 -29.60 -23.99
N GLY A 1076 39.34 -29.73 -24.97
CA GLY A 1076 39.08 -29.24 -26.33
C GLY A 1076 39.11 -27.71 -26.48
N VAL A 1077 39.63 -26.98 -25.48
CA VAL A 1077 39.79 -25.52 -25.51
C VAL A 1077 40.77 -25.14 -26.62
N VAL A 1078 40.36 -24.23 -27.51
CA VAL A 1078 41.15 -23.87 -28.70
C VAL A 1078 42.10 -22.71 -28.40
N ALA A 1079 41.74 -21.78 -27.50
CA ALA A 1079 42.57 -20.64 -27.12
C ALA A 1079 42.51 -20.35 -25.61
N LEU A 1080 43.65 -20.01 -25.01
CA LEU A 1080 43.79 -19.56 -23.62
C LEU A 1080 44.68 -18.31 -23.57
N GLU A 1081 44.21 -17.26 -22.90
CA GLU A 1081 44.96 -16.05 -22.60
C GLU A 1081 45.41 -16.02 -21.13
N PHE A 1082 46.65 -15.66 -20.86
CA PHE A 1082 47.20 -15.56 -19.50
C PHE A 1082 48.34 -14.53 -19.42
N GLU A 1083 48.64 -14.07 -18.20
CA GLU A 1083 49.76 -13.19 -17.89
C GLU A 1083 50.79 -13.92 -17.02
N CYS A 1084 52.06 -13.79 -17.36
CA CYS A 1084 53.17 -14.43 -16.67
C CYS A 1084 54.10 -13.38 -16.09
N SER A 1085 54.45 -13.51 -14.81
CA SER A 1085 55.39 -12.63 -14.13
C SER A 1085 56.75 -12.61 -14.83
N SER A 1086 57.40 -11.45 -14.88
CA SER A 1086 58.74 -11.28 -15.45
C SER A 1086 59.82 -12.19 -14.84
N ASP A 1087 59.58 -12.71 -13.63
CA ASP A 1087 60.50 -13.60 -12.91
C ASP A 1087 60.38 -15.07 -13.35
N VAL A 1088 59.39 -15.42 -14.17
CA VAL A 1088 59.17 -16.79 -14.67
C VAL A 1088 59.88 -16.96 -16.01
N ALA A 1089 61.00 -17.66 -16.02
CA ALA A 1089 61.70 -18.03 -17.26
C ALA A 1089 60.95 -19.16 -17.98
N VAL A 1090 60.17 -18.83 -19.01
CA VAL A 1090 59.42 -19.82 -19.81
C VAL A 1090 60.21 -20.21 -21.06
N SER A 1091 60.52 -21.51 -21.18
CA SER A 1091 61.10 -22.09 -22.40
C SER A 1091 60.05 -22.17 -23.51
N ILE A 1092 60.40 -21.73 -24.73
CA ILE A 1092 59.54 -21.85 -25.91
C ILE A 1092 59.32 -23.32 -26.28
N ALA A 1093 60.29 -24.19 -26.01
CA ALA A 1093 60.18 -25.62 -26.25
C ALA A 1093 59.10 -26.25 -25.35
N ASP A 1094 59.03 -25.84 -24.08
CA ASP A 1094 58.05 -26.37 -23.12
C ASP A 1094 56.63 -25.91 -23.49
N LEU A 1095 56.44 -24.64 -23.86
CA LEU A 1095 55.15 -24.17 -24.37
C LEU A 1095 54.76 -24.87 -25.67
N ARG A 1096 55.66 -24.97 -26.66
CA ARG A 1096 55.39 -25.67 -27.94
C ARG A 1096 55.12 -27.16 -27.79
N SER A 1097 55.58 -27.79 -26.70
CA SER A 1097 55.26 -29.19 -26.41
C SER A 1097 53.80 -29.39 -25.98
N LYS A 1098 53.14 -28.32 -25.52
CA LYS A 1098 51.76 -28.33 -25.00
C LYS A 1098 50.76 -27.51 -25.82
N CYS A 1099 51.21 -26.71 -26.79
CA CYS A 1099 50.36 -25.90 -27.66
C CYS A 1099 50.89 -25.82 -29.10
N ASN A 1100 49.98 -25.68 -30.07
CA ASN A 1100 50.30 -25.65 -31.50
C ASN A 1100 50.76 -24.28 -31.98
N ARG A 1101 50.24 -23.20 -31.38
CA ARG A 1101 50.57 -21.82 -31.75
C ARG A 1101 50.57 -20.91 -30.53
N ILE A 1102 51.54 -20.00 -30.47
CA ILE A 1102 51.70 -19.01 -29.39
C ILE A 1102 51.71 -17.63 -30.02
N ILE A 1103 51.00 -16.70 -29.39
CA ILE A 1103 50.95 -15.29 -29.78
C ILE A 1103 51.25 -14.46 -28.55
N LEU A 1104 52.25 -13.60 -28.65
CA LEU A 1104 52.66 -12.73 -27.56
C LEU A 1104 52.11 -11.34 -27.83
N SER A 1105 51.38 -10.78 -26.87
CA SER A 1105 50.90 -9.40 -26.92
C SER A 1105 51.94 -8.42 -26.36
N THR A 1106 52.81 -8.87 -25.45
CA THR A 1106 54.00 -8.15 -24.96
C THR A 1106 55.24 -9.05 -25.00
N GLY A 1107 56.45 -8.47 -25.15
CA GLY A 1107 57.72 -9.22 -25.18
C GLY A 1107 58.24 -9.62 -26.59
N LYS A 1108 59.49 -10.13 -26.67
CA LYS A 1108 60.10 -10.61 -27.92
C LYS A 1108 60.66 -12.03 -27.76
N ILE A 1109 60.60 -12.81 -28.84
CA ILE A 1109 61.25 -14.12 -28.90
C ILE A 1109 62.76 -13.89 -29.08
N ALA A 1110 63.58 -14.34 -28.13
CA ALA A 1110 65.04 -14.27 -28.22
C ALA A 1110 65.65 -15.66 -27.99
N GLY A 1111 65.89 -16.40 -29.08
CA GLY A 1111 66.44 -17.76 -29.00
C GLY A 1111 65.40 -18.82 -28.58
N GLU A 1112 65.77 -19.71 -27.65
CA GLU A 1112 64.88 -20.77 -27.11
C GLU A 1112 63.98 -20.29 -25.96
N PHE A 1113 64.15 -19.04 -25.51
CA PHE A 1113 63.40 -18.43 -24.42
C PHE A 1113 62.66 -17.19 -24.90
N ILE A 1114 61.58 -16.86 -24.18
CA ILE A 1114 60.89 -15.58 -24.34
C ILE A 1114 61.64 -14.57 -23.48
N ASP A 1115 62.17 -13.51 -24.09
CA ASP A 1115 62.92 -12.47 -23.40
C ASP A 1115 61.99 -11.29 -23.10
N VAL A 1116 61.77 -11.09 -21.80
CA VAL A 1116 60.95 -10.01 -21.21
C VAL A 1116 61.83 -8.84 -20.74
N SER A 1117 63.11 -8.77 -21.13
CA SER A 1117 64.03 -7.69 -20.74
C SER A 1117 63.72 -6.34 -21.44
N GLY A 1118 62.57 -5.78 -21.08
CA GLY A 1118 62.17 -4.40 -21.30
C GLY A 1118 61.37 -3.93 -20.09
N GLU A 1119 62.02 -3.18 -19.20
CA GLU A 1119 61.41 -2.35 -18.15
C GLU A 1119 60.35 -3.02 -17.24
N GLY A 1120 60.62 -4.22 -16.71
CA GLY A 1120 59.80 -4.80 -15.64
C GLY A 1120 58.34 -5.10 -16.02
N THR A 1121 58.07 -5.36 -17.30
CA THR A 1121 56.74 -5.67 -17.81
C THR A 1121 56.46 -7.18 -17.78
N ASN A 1122 55.28 -7.57 -17.29
CA ASN A 1122 54.81 -8.95 -17.33
C ASN A 1122 54.56 -9.41 -18.79
N LEU A 1123 54.71 -10.72 -19.03
CA LEU A 1123 54.49 -11.34 -20.32
C LEU A 1123 53.01 -11.71 -20.48
N ARG A 1124 52.31 -11.11 -21.46
CA ARG A 1124 50.96 -11.53 -21.84
C ARG A 1124 51.01 -12.44 -23.06
N ALA A 1125 50.39 -13.61 -22.95
CA ALA A 1125 50.45 -14.65 -23.97
C ALA A 1125 49.07 -15.25 -24.25
N ILE A 1126 48.80 -15.51 -25.52
CA ILE A 1126 47.67 -16.30 -25.99
C ILE A 1126 48.22 -17.59 -26.60
N VAL A 1127 47.79 -18.73 -26.09
CA VAL A 1127 48.19 -20.06 -26.56
C VAL A 1127 47.01 -20.77 -27.21
N TYR A 1128 47.26 -21.35 -28.39
CA TYR A 1128 46.31 -22.18 -29.10
C TYR A 1128 46.68 -23.63 -28.90
N LEU A 1129 45.82 -24.37 -28.19
CA LEU A 1129 46.11 -25.74 -27.77
C LEU A 1129 45.83 -26.75 -28.90
N TYR A 1130 44.96 -26.38 -29.84
CA TYR A 1130 44.64 -27.13 -31.06
C TYR A 1130 44.87 -26.25 -32.29
N ASP A 1131 45.03 -26.84 -33.48
CA ASP A 1131 45.25 -26.10 -34.74
C ASP A 1131 43.90 -25.67 -35.33
N PRO A 1132 43.53 -24.37 -35.30
CA PRO A 1132 42.38 -23.90 -36.06
C PRO A 1132 42.83 -23.74 -37.52
N GLN A 1133 42.34 -24.63 -38.40
CA GLN A 1133 42.58 -24.50 -39.85
C GLN A 1133 42.09 -23.16 -40.41
#